data_AF-A0A8J3QS36-F1
#
_entry.id   AF-A0A8J3QS36-F1
#
_cell.length_a   1.000
_cell.length_b   1.000
_cell.length_c   1.000
_cell.angle_alpha   90.00
_cell.angle_beta   90.00
_cell.angle_gamma   90.00
#
_symmetry.space_group_name_H-M   'P 1'
#
loop_
_entity.id
_entity.type
_entity.pdbx_description
1 polymer ?
#
loop_
_entity_poly.entity_id
_entity_poly.type
_entity_poly.pdbx_seq_one_letter_code
_entity_poly.pdbx_strand_id
1 'polypeptide(L)'
;MRRILWAGLVVVVVLGVPPGVGQAAISPPDAGPAAAVSEVARAVAAAHASGRRVEVLSQRTAAQEVFAEPDGTFTARLHAVGPARAGETRHAAAASGGDFPPPGAGWAKVFSGKPDQAYWNGGPDGPVAKVGQCYNDGTCNGIGIARTYVQFDIRALHGATILNIPGQTSGAEFNAHEVYAPSCNGGGRDIAVDLEHVLPFGEGLTWRNQQSSFPGAIGGPRAEMHGYNASCGPAWIGWGVGDQVRYSNDVTRTDYVAFMLHANNEGEQLAWKKLDGFTLLVHYDWPPNAPSSPFISAGTKTVACSTDPTNPNYVNNAASPLTLRTVATDPDPADSLWTEFEWADRGGGRVGGANPGPLGNGSEFTAQIPAATFADGRQLSWHARSGDGRVNGPWGPQTGSGWCQVDIDNTAPAVPEVQLSASQPPSTAGSPVTFIATSGDPGVVSFRYGLTQGGGTCTTPSSVDSQQVVSFPGGQRTESASIAVTPLKAATWDLWVAAVDRADNVGACRNLRFSVLRGRGPVAQWRLDGGRDDTAVPDSSAAHAHNGTVAAGPYQWVLGRLGDALRFDGSADSYVAPGGGPAVRTDQSFSVAAWVRLDRSDGVTHAAVSQDGGTVPGFLLGYLAGSQRFAFQLNPTDAVGSAVAVPATAAPRVGAWTHLIGVYDAPAHETRLYVDGVLQGTAPVTVSWNATGGVQIGRSKSGGGYTGGWVGALDEVRVYDRVLTDVPSLEPADPADPADPNGSVPRSEIDRLATPPVEEADYPLDRDPGDISGNYRTVVLSGDASWVPGRVGGGAFHVAGAGAAATAGPAVRTSSSFTLTAVVKLETVDGGTHTAVSQDGFALQYRGDTGKWAFRLPDGTTVTAKKAPVANQWAHLAGVYDAGAGALRIYVDAALEGSASVASGTPDTTGPLVLGRGAGSEWWAGAIDEVHAYTGVPSDPQLAALSGQTDPSPPSLYSGAFERFAGDDGRHYAGPGPVPPGYHLEGVLGYAAPVAAANTQMVYSCRYSGGFFLDLSDTCADHEVLGPAGLMYSTPPPGVPTQAVYRCVVLANGDHFISNDAGCESTSDHIRNEGTLGYTRLYAPLIRFSELGGTRWTSATGGHQPGIYTAQARLGYVSMTDVGQTLYVCLDGADEYLSTAAACEGGQKLGTTGWVWPTDDLPPGAATTAPLFGCRDVDGDRFESLDRFCEGAPETGQPLGYVITEFGGNQ
;
A
#
# COMPACT_ATOMS: atom_id res chain seq x y z
N MET A 1 45.02 41.67 -22.93
CA MET A 1 44.52 43.05 -23.08
C MET A 1 43.30 43.06 -24.02
N ARG A 2 42.61 44.20 -24.15
CA ARG A 2 41.62 44.62 -25.20
C ARG A 2 41.75 43.89 -26.56
N ARG A 3 40.74 43.72 -27.45
CA ARG A 3 39.29 44.09 -27.59
C ARG A 3 38.77 43.36 -28.89
N ILE A 4 37.52 43.35 -29.40
CA ILE A 4 36.17 43.90 -29.06
C ILE A 4 35.09 42.98 -29.70
N LEU A 5 33.84 42.95 -29.18
CA LEU A 5 32.58 42.88 -29.95
C LEU A 5 31.34 42.97 -29.02
N TRP A 6 30.17 43.32 -29.56
CA TRP A 6 28.93 43.64 -28.84
C TRP A 6 27.70 43.19 -29.65
N ALA A 7 26.67 42.63 -28.99
CA ALA A 7 25.30 42.49 -29.50
C ALA A 7 24.32 42.19 -28.35
N GLY A 8 23.05 42.54 -28.53
CA GLY A 8 21.94 42.12 -27.66
C GLY A 8 20.60 42.64 -28.20
N LEU A 9 19.57 41.79 -28.27
CA LEU A 9 18.21 42.18 -28.64
C LEU A 9 17.14 41.20 -28.09
N VAL A 10 15.91 41.70 -28.06
CA VAL A 10 14.67 41.10 -27.51
C VAL A 10 14.23 39.83 -28.24
N VAL A 11 13.59 38.92 -27.50
CA VAL A 11 12.61 37.93 -28.01
C VAL A 11 11.32 38.06 -27.20
N VAL A 12 10.17 37.86 -27.84
CA VAL A 12 8.82 38.09 -27.28
C VAL A 12 8.27 36.82 -26.59
N VAL A 13 7.53 37.00 -25.50
CA VAL A 13 6.86 35.94 -24.74
C VAL A 13 5.65 35.39 -25.52
N VAL A 14 5.49 34.07 -25.55
CA VAL A 14 4.31 33.36 -26.05
C VAL A 14 3.75 32.47 -24.93
N LEU A 15 2.42 32.40 -24.83
CA LEU A 15 1.71 31.60 -23.81
C LEU A 15 1.91 30.10 -24.06
N GLY A 16 2.21 29.35 -22.99
CA GLY A 16 2.38 27.89 -23.01
C GLY A 16 1.42 27.18 -22.07
N VAL A 17 0.87 26.04 -22.51
CA VAL A 17 -0.05 25.18 -21.75
C VAL A 17 0.75 24.33 -20.74
N PRO A 18 0.23 24.04 -19.52
CA PRO A 18 0.92 23.15 -18.57
C PRO A 18 1.09 21.72 -19.13
N PRO A 19 2.17 21.01 -18.75
CA PRO A 19 2.44 19.67 -19.26
C PRO A 19 1.44 18.64 -18.72
N GLY A 20 0.96 17.77 -19.61
CA GLY A 20 0.03 16.69 -19.26
C GLY A 20 0.70 15.53 -18.52
N VAL A 21 -0.14 14.78 -17.79
CA VAL A 21 0.21 13.55 -17.07
C VAL A 21 1.01 12.60 -17.97
N GLY A 22 2.19 12.17 -17.51
CA GLY A 22 2.98 11.14 -18.18
C GLY A 22 2.28 9.79 -18.09
N GLN A 23 1.87 9.23 -19.24
CA GLN A 23 1.47 7.83 -19.29
C GLN A 23 2.67 6.94 -18.93
N ALA A 24 2.47 6.00 -18.01
CA ALA A 24 3.45 4.96 -17.74
C ALA A 24 3.62 4.11 -19.02
N ALA A 25 4.77 4.23 -19.68
CA ALA A 25 5.12 3.34 -20.76
C ALA A 25 5.27 1.92 -20.19
N ILE A 26 4.40 1.01 -20.62
CA ILE A 26 4.53 -0.42 -20.28
C ILE A 26 5.85 -0.89 -20.88
N SER A 27 6.80 -1.25 -20.01
CA SER A 27 8.06 -1.87 -20.45
C SER A 27 7.75 -3.10 -21.30
N PRO A 28 8.33 -3.24 -22.50
CA PRO A 28 8.24 -4.52 -23.22
C PRO A 28 8.83 -5.63 -22.34
N PRO A 29 8.30 -6.86 -22.39
CA PRO A 29 8.92 -7.99 -21.70
C PRO A 29 10.37 -8.16 -22.18
N ASP A 30 11.26 -8.56 -21.27
CA ASP A 30 12.70 -8.57 -21.51
C ASP A 30 13.06 -9.23 -22.85
N ALA A 31 13.77 -8.45 -23.68
CA ALA A 31 14.27 -8.93 -24.96
C ALA A 31 15.39 -9.97 -24.70
N GLY A 32 14.99 -11.24 -24.68
CA GLY A 32 15.91 -12.37 -24.68
C GLY A 32 16.95 -12.24 -25.79
N PRO A 33 18.16 -12.81 -25.61
CA PRO A 33 19.32 -12.49 -26.44
C PRO A 33 19.00 -12.68 -27.92
N ALA A 34 19.12 -11.59 -28.69
CA ALA A 34 18.70 -11.51 -30.09
C ALA A 34 19.25 -12.71 -30.88
N ALA A 35 18.33 -13.54 -31.37
CA ALA A 35 18.67 -14.81 -32.00
C ALA A 35 19.66 -14.58 -33.15
N ALA A 36 20.78 -15.32 -33.14
CA ALA A 36 21.83 -15.13 -34.12
C ALA A 36 21.32 -15.46 -35.52
N VAL A 37 21.04 -14.41 -36.31
CA VAL A 37 20.52 -14.46 -37.68
C VAL A 37 21.19 -15.59 -38.46
N SER A 38 20.40 -16.54 -38.97
CA SER A 38 20.91 -17.78 -39.55
C SER A 38 21.87 -17.52 -40.72
N GLU A 39 22.77 -18.45 -41.03
CA GLU A 39 23.67 -18.25 -42.17
C GLU A 39 22.91 -18.19 -43.50
N VAL A 40 21.86 -19.01 -43.65
CA VAL A 40 20.90 -18.95 -44.76
C VAL A 40 20.38 -17.53 -44.95
N ALA A 41 19.93 -16.87 -43.87
CA ALA A 41 19.43 -15.51 -43.91
C ALA A 41 20.47 -14.49 -44.41
N ARG A 42 21.74 -14.67 -44.03
CA ARG A 42 22.84 -13.82 -44.48
C ARG A 42 23.17 -14.06 -45.95
N ALA A 43 23.08 -15.30 -46.42
CA ALA A 43 23.29 -15.65 -47.83
C ALA A 43 22.20 -15.06 -48.73
N VAL A 44 20.92 -15.21 -48.39
CA VAL A 44 19.79 -14.61 -49.14
C VAL A 44 19.89 -13.08 -49.16
N ALA A 45 20.11 -12.45 -48.00
CA ALA A 45 20.27 -11.00 -47.92
C ALA A 45 21.47 -10.49 -48.74
N ALA A 46 22.58 -11.22 -48.77
CA ALA A 46 23.75 -10.89 -49.59
C ALA A 46 23.51 -11.14 -51.10
N ALA A 47 22.72 -12.15 -51.46
CA ALA A 47 22.36 -12.43 -52.85
C ALA A 47 21.50 -11.31 -53.43
N HIS A 48 20.42 -10.94 -52.73
CA HIS A 48 19.55 -9.83 -53.08
C HIS A 48 20.32 -8.50 -53.12
N ALA A 49 21.10 -8.18 -52.08
CA ALA A 49 21.86 -6.92 -52.01
C ALA A 49 22.99 -6.79 -53.05
N SER A 50 23.53 -7.90 -53.56
CA SER A 50 24.60 -7.89 -54.57
C SER A 50 24.09 -8.07 -56.01
N GLY A 51 22.84 -8.50 -56.21
CA GLY A 51 22.28 -8.87 -57.51
C GLY A 51 22.94 -10.13 -58.11
N ARG A 52 23.56 -10.98 -57.28
CA ARG A 52 24.32 -12.17 -57.70
C ARG A 52 24.14 -13.28 -56.67
N ARG A 53 23.97 -14.52 -57.10
CA ARG A 53 23.78 -15.64 -56.16
C ARG A 53 24.93 -15.80 -55.16
N VAL A 54 24.60 -16.22 -53.96
CA VAL A 54 25.54 -16.43 -52.84
C VAL A 54 25.36 -17.86 -52.32
N GLU A 55 26.48 -18.53 -52.04
CA GLU A 55 26.46 -19.90 -51.53
C GLU A 55 26.08 -19.96 -50.04
N VAL A 56 25.28 -20.95 -49.67
CA VAL A 56 24.89 -21.27 -48.29
C VAL A 56 25.85 -22.33 -47.75
N LEU A 57 26.90 -21.92 -47.04
CA LEU A 57 28.03 -22.81 -46.68
C LEU A 57 27.63 -23.89 -45.68
N SER A 58 26.68 -23.61 -44.78
CA SER A 58 26.08 -24.60 -43.86
C SER A 58 25.31 -25.72 -44.56
N GLN A 59 24.95 -25.57 -45.83
CA GLN A 59 24.31 -26.62 -46.64
C GLN A 59 25.28 -27.30 -47.64
N ARG A 60 26.57 -26.92 -47.62
CA ARG A 60 27.61 -27.59 -48.42
C ARG A 60 27.94 -28.97 -47.83
N THR A 61 27.87 -30.01 -48.65
CA THR A 61 28.33 -31.38 -48.34
C THR A 61 29.23 -31.91 -49.45
N ALA A 62 29.69 -33.16 -49.34
CA ALA A 62 30.40 -33.84 -50.42
C ALA A 62 29.50 -34.19 -51.63
N ALA A 63 28.18 -34.09 -51.49
CA ALA A 63 27.19 -34.41 -52.52
C ALA A 63 26.27 -33.21 -52.89
N GLN A 64 26.44 -32.03 -52.28
CA GLN A 64 25.53 -30.90 -52.43
C GLN A 64 26.25 -29.55 -52.24
N GLU A 65 25.97 -28.61 -53.13
CA GLU A 65 26.17 -27.16 -52.94
C GLU A 65 24.79 -26.47 -53.03
N VAL A 66 24.54 -25.43 -52.24
CA VAL A 66 23.28 -24.65 -52.32
C VAL A 66 23.61 -23.18 -52.48
N PHE A 67 22.89 -22.50 -53.37
CA PHE A 67 23.00 -21.08 -53.63
C PHE A 67 21.65 -20.41 -53.40
N ALA A 68 21.64 -19.33 -52.61
CA ALA A 68 20.54 -18.38 -52.60
C ALA A 68 20.67 -17.47 -53.84
N GLU A 69 19.62 -17.37 -54.63
CA GLU A 69 19.54 -16.54 -55.83
C GLU A 69 19.06 -15.11 -55.49
N PRO A 70 19.29 -14.11 -56.35
CA PRO A 70 19.02 -12.70 -56.01
C PRO A 70 17.55 -12.32 -55.88
N ASP A 71 16.63 -13.19 -56.33
CA ASP A 71 15.19 -12.98 -56.21
C ASP A 71 14.62 -13.54 -54.89
N GLY A 72 15.38 -14.37 -54.15
CA GLY A 72 14.97 -15.05 -52.91
C GLY A 72 14.95 -16.57 -53.04
N THR A 73 14.83 -17.10 -54.27
CA THR A 73 14.75 -18.55 -54.53
C THR A 73 16.10 -19.26 -54.32
N PHE A 74 16.11 -20.60 -54.32
CA PHE A 74 17.32 -21.40 -54.14
C PHE A 74 17.66 -22.27 -55.35
N THR A 75 18.96 -22.43 -55.61
CA THR A 75 19.52 -23.42 -56.54
C THR A 75 20.35 -24.43 -55.77
N ALA A 76 19.93 -25.70 -55.72
CA ALA A 76 20.77 -26.80 -55.29
C ALA A 76 21.56 -27.36 -56.50
N ARG A 77 22.86 -27.58 -56.33
CA ARG A 77 23.66 -28.47 -57.17
C ARG A 77 23.94 -29.75 -56.38
N LEU A 78 23.27 -30.82 -56.75
CA LEU A 78 23.48 -32.15 -56.22
C LEU A 78 24.51 -32.90 -57.08
N HIS A 79 25.27 -33.81 -56.49
CA HIS A 79 26.34 -34.56 -57.15
C HIS A 79 26.21 -36.06 -56.83
N ALA A 80 26.30 -36.92 -57.84
CA ALA A 80 26.25 -38.37 -57.66
C ALA A 80 27.66 -38.92 -57.35
N VAL A 81 28.14 -38.66 -56.13
CA VAL A 81 29.52 -38.97 -55.70
C VAL A 81 29.56 -40.18 -54.77
N GLY A 82 30.12 -41.31 -55.26
CA GLY A 82 30.46 -42.44 -54.40
C GLY A 82 31.43 -42.04 -53.26
N PRO A 83 31.44 -42.78 -52.14
CA PRO A 83 32.25 -42.43 -50.97
C PRO A 83 33.73 -42.31 -51.34
N ALA A 84 34.28 -41.10 -51.11
CA ALA A 84 35.64 -40.77 -51.51
C ALA A 84 36.67 -41.71 -50.86
N ARG A 85 37.59 -42.26 -51.68
CA ARG A 85 38.74 -42.99 -51.14
C ARG A 85 39.60 -42.02 -50.33
N ALA A 86 39.85 -42.35 -49.07
CA ALA A 86 40.78 -41.61 -48.22
C ALA A 86 42.17 -41.58 -48.89
N GLY A 87 42.58 -40.41 -49.37
CA GLY A 87 43.79 -40.25 -50.19
C GLY A 87 44.13 -38.80 -50.54
N GLU A 88 43.14 -37.98 -50.91
CA GLU A 88 43.36 -36.55 -51.19
C GLU A 88 42.92 -35.68 -50.02
N THR A 89 43.89 -35.29 -49.19
CA THR A 89 43.65 -34.48 -47.98
C THR A 89 43.58 -32.98 -48.30
N ARG A 90 42.38 -32.51 -48.66
CA ARG A 90 41.90 -31.23 -48.09
C ARG A 90 41.13 -31.55 -46.81
N HIS A 91 41.25 -30.70 -45.79
CA HIS A 91 40.88 -31.06 -44.42
C HIS A 91 39.38 -31.34 -44.25
N ALA A 92 39.06 -32.54 -43.76
CA ALA A 92 37.82 -32.87 -43.07
C ALA A 92 38.18 -33.50 -41.72
N ALA A 93 37.50 -33.09 -40.65
CA ALA A 93 37.72 -33.65 -39.31
C ALA A 93 36.93 -34.96 -39.13
N ALA A 94 37.45 -35.87 -38.31
CA ALA A 94 36.82 -37.16 -38.06
C ALA A 94 35.63 -37.04 -37.09
N ALA A 95 34.51 -37.66 -37.45
CA ALA A 95 33.41 -37.98 -36.54
C ALA A 95 33.30 -39.51 -36.44
N SER A 96 33.23 -40.06 -35.22
CA SER A 96 33.21 -41.50 -34.97
C SER A 96 31.81 -41.97 -34.59
N GLY A 97 31.12 -42.66 -35.50
CA GLY A 97 29.83 -43.32 -35.29
C GLY A 97 29.74 -44.57 -36.16
N GLY A 98 29.36 -45.70 -35.56
CA GLY A 98 29.42 -47.01 -36.21
C GLY A 98 28.12 -47.42 -36.89
N ASP A 99 27.72 -46.71 -37.96
CA ASP A 99 26.71 -47.17 -38.91
C ASP A 99 27.13 -46.76 -40.33
N PHE A 100 27.33 -47.73 -41.23
CA PHE A 100 27.49 -47.44 -42.65
C PHE A 100 26.11 -47.22 -43.26
N PRO A 101 25.83 -46.07 -43.89
CA PRO A 101 24.52 -45.82 -44.49
C PRO A 101 24.26 -46.76 -45.68
N PRO A 102 22.99 -47.00 -46.04
CA PRO A 102 22.65 -47.63 -47.31
C PRO A 102 23.19 -46.79 -48.50
N PRO A 103 23.27 -47.37 -49.72
CA PRO A 103 24.05 -46.80 -50.81
C PRO A 103 23.60 -45.38 -51.16
N GLY A 104 24.49 -44.40 -50.98
CA GLY A 104 24.16 -42.98 -51.11
C GLY A 104 23.98 -42.51 -52.56
N ALA A 105 24.03 -41.19 -52.73
CA ALA A 105 24.19 -40.58 -54.05
C ALA A 105 25.40 -41.17 -54.78
N GLY A 106 25.28 -41.42 -56.07
CA GLY A 106 26.29 -42.21 -56.80
C GLY A 106 25.76 -42.80 -58.08
N TRP A 107 26.59 -43.55 -58.77
CA TRP A 107 26.25 -44.18 -60.03
C TRP A 107 26.72 -45.64 -60.11
N ALA A 108 26.08 -46.43 -60.97
CA ALA A 108 26.48 -47.79 -61.29
C ALA A 108 26.49 -47.97 -62.81
N LYS A 109 27.23 -48.97 -63.30
CA LYS A 109 27.16 -49.39 -64.71
C LYS A 109 26.85 -50.88 -64.80
N VAL A 110 26.14 -51.27 -65.85
CA VAL A 110 25.78 -52.67 -66.13
C VAL A 110 26.22 -53.04 -67.54
N PHE A 111 26.72 -54.27 -67.70
CA PHE A 111 27.37 -54.73 -68.93
C PHE A 111 26.73 -56.04 -69.45
N SER A 112 26.28 -56.07 -70.70
CA SER A 112 25.62 -57.26 -71.26
C SER A 112 26.55 -58.47 -71.38
N GLY A 113 27.85 -58.25 -71.55
CA GLY A 113 28.90 -59.28 -71.56
C GLY A 113 29.37 -59.72 -70.17
N LYS A 114 28.92 -59.07 -69.09
CA LYS A 114 29.20 -59.43 -67.68
C LYS A 114 27.89 -59.44 -66.86
N PRO A 115 26.88 -60.23 -67.26
CA PRO A 115 25.49 -59.94 -66.89
C PRO A 115 25.17 -60.08 -65.40
N ASP A 116 26.00 -60.84 -64.68
CA ASP A 116 25.88 -61.16 -63.26
C ASP A 116 26.84 -60.34 -62.37
N GLN A 117 27.55 -59.33 -62.91
CA GLN A 117 28.49 -58.49 -62.17
C GLN A 117 27.91 -57.08 -61.94
N ALA A 118 28.23 -56.50 -60.78
CA ALA A 118 27.85 -55.15 -60.38
C ALA A 118 29.08 -54.23 -60.35
N TYR A 119 28.89 -52.95 -60.71
CA TYR A 119 29.95 -51.97 -60.87
C TYR A 119 29.53 -50.61 -60.30
N TRP A 120 29.52 -50.50 -58.97
CA TRP A 120 29.17 -49.29 -58.23
C TRP A 120 30.34 -48.28 -58.21
N ASN A 121 30.06 -47.05 -58.62
CA ASN A 121 30.96 -45.89 -58.73
C ASN A 121 32.30 -46.17 -59.45
N GLY A 122 32.34 -47.18 -60.33
CA GLY A 122 33.55 -47.59 -61.05
C GLY A 122 33.60 -49.09 -61.29
N GLY A 123 34.74 -49.57 -61.78
CA GLY A 123 34.99 -50.99 -62.00
C GLY A 123 36.46 -51.27 -62.36
N PRO A 124 36.82 -52.53 -62.67
CA PRO A 124 38.16 -52.89 -63.15
C PRO A 124 38.58 -52.17 -64.44
N ASP A 125 37.59 -51.67 -65.19
CA ASP A 125 37.66 -50.88 -66.42
C ASP A 125 37.69 -49.34 -66.18
N GLY A 126 38.02 -48.93 -64.95
CA GLY A 126 38.21 -47.55 -64.53
C GLY A 126 36.98 -46.86 -63.93
N PRO A 127 37.18 -45.68 -63.30
CA PRO A 127 36.15 -44.89 -62.62
C PRO A 127 35.31 -44.03 -63.58
N VAL A 128 35.14 -44.47 -64.84
CA VAL A 128 34.29 -43.78 -65.83
C VAL A 128 33.08 -44.63 -66.17
N ALA A 129 31.94 -43.96 -66.25
CA ALA A 129 30.67 -44.47 -66.74
C ALA A 129 30.74 -44.69 -68.26
N LYS A 130 29.83 -45.52 -68.78
CA LYS A 130 29.86 -46.01 -70.16
C LYS A 130 28.44 -46.26 -70.67
N VAL A 131 28.17 -45.92 -71.93
CA VAL A 131 26.89 -46.18 -72.62
C VAL A 131 27.10 -46.66 -74.06
N GLY A 132 26.18 -47.48 -74.55
CA GLY A 132 26.17 -48.01 -75.92
C GLY A 132 27.00 -49.29 -76.10
N GLN A 133 27.12 -49.76 -77.34
CA GLN A 133 27.88 -50.97 -77.68
C GLN A 133 29.38 -50.68 -77.76
N CYS A 134 30.18 -51.40 -76.97
CA CYS A 134 31.63 -51.24 -76.97
C CYS A 134 32.27 -51.52 -78.35
N TYR A 135 33.19 -50.64 -78.74
CA TYR A 135 33.81 -50.57 -80.08
C TYR A 135 34.80 -51.74 -80.32
N ASN A 136 34.65 -52.48 -81.43
CA ASN A 136 35.38 -53.74 -81.66
C ASN A 136 36.87 -53.58 -82.09
N ASP A 137 37.67 -52.80 -81.35
CA ASP A 137 39.12 -52.60 -81.57
C ASP A 137 40.02 -53.53 -80.72
N GLY A 138 39.42 -54.32 -79.82
CA GLY A 138 40.12 -55.20 -78.87
C GLY A 138 40.22 -54.66 -77.44
N THR A 139 39.88 -53.39 -77.19
CA THR A 139 39.93 -52.78 -75.84
C THR A 139 38.74 -53.17 -74.94
N CYS A 140 37.71 -53.81 -75.48
CA CYS A 140 36.41 -54.00 -74.82
C CYS A 140 36.35 -55.01 -73.66
N ASN A 141 37.35 -55.86 -73.45
CA ASN A 141 37.44 -56.79 -72.30
C ASN A 141 36.18 -57.65 -71.96
N GLY A 142 35.29 -57.84 -72.94
CA GLY A 142 34.01 -58.52 -72.78
C GLY A 142 32.90 -57.70 -72.12
N ILE A 143 32.90 -56.36 -72.27
CA ILE A 143 31.81 -55.48 -71.79
C ILE A 143 30.52 -55.70 -72.59
N GLY A 144 30.57 -55.68 -73.92
CA GLY A 144 29.38 -55.69 -74.76
C GLY A 144 28.67 -54.33 -74.75
N ILE A 145 27.37 -54.34 -74.50
CA ILE A 145 26.56 -53.13 -74.31
C ILE A 145 26.76 -52.62 -72.88
N ALA A 146 26.96 -51.33 -72.70
CA ALA A 146 26.93 -50.67 -71.39
C ALA A 146 25.70 -49.77 -71.23
N ARG A 147 25.16 -49.75 -70.02
CA ARG A 147 24.21 -48.73 -69.51
C ARG A 147 24.75 -48.18 -68.20
N THR A 148 24.49 -46.91 -67.92
CA THR A 148 24.87 -46.27 -66.65
C THR A 148 23.63 -45.80 -65.92
N TYR A 149 23.52 -46.11 -64.63
CA TYR A 149 22.46 -45.67 -63.73
C TYR A 149 23.05 -44.64 -62.76
N VAL A 150 22.34 -43.55 -62.47
CA VAL A 150 22.82 -42.44 -61.63
C VAL A 150 21.72 -42.01 -60.68
N GLN A 151 22.02 -41.81 -59.39
CA GLN A 151 21.07 -41.31 -58.40
C GLN A 151 21.63 -40.17 -57.54
N PHE A 152 20.76 -39.25 -57.18
CA PHE A 152 21.06 -38.08 -56.35
C PHE A 152 20.20 -38.11 -55.10
N ASP A 153 20.80 -37.76 -53.96
CA ASP A 153 20.10 -37.56 -52.68
C ASP A 153 19.35 -36.23 -52.74
N ILE A 154 18.02 -36.29 -52.61
CA ILE A 154 17.14 -35.11 -52.66
C ILE A 154 16.54 -34.77 -51.30
N ARG A 155 16.98 -35.40 -50.20
CA ARG A 155 16.36 -35.22 -48.87
C ARG A 155 16.35 -33.79 -48.36
N ALA A 156 17.30 -32.97 -48.80
CA ALA A 156 17.36 -31.54 -48.47
C ALA A 156 16.27 -30.70 -49.18
N LEU A 157 15.49 -31.30 -50.09
CA LEU A 157 14.40 -30.65 -50.84
C LEU A 157 13.01 -31.12 -50.39
N HIS A 158 12.91 -32.09 -49.47
CA HIS A 158 11.64 -32.62 -48.96
C HIS A 158 10.80 -31.49 -48.33
N GLY A 159 9.68 -31.14 -48.96
CA GLY A 159 8.79 -30.06 -48.51
C GLY A 159 9.05 -28.70 -49.18
N ALA A 160 10.15 -28.54 -49.93
CA ALA A 160 10.35 -27.41 -50.82
C ALA A 160 9.56 -27.59 -52.13
N THR A 161 9.15 -26.48 -52.75
CA THR A 161 8.44 -26.49 -54.04
C THR A 161 9.45 -26.41 -55.18
N ILE A 162 9.46 -27.41 -56.08
CA ILE A 162 10.37 -27.45 -57.23
C ILE A 162 9.89 -26.49 -58.34
N LEU A 163 10.52 -25.31 -58.40
CA LEU A 163 10.21 -24.21 -59.33
C LEU A 163 10.70 -24.50 -60.75
N ASN A 164 10.00 -24.00 -61.76
CA ASN A 164 10.48 -24.03 -63.15
C ASN A 164 11.42 -22.85 -63.43
N ILE A 165 12.54 -23.08 -64.12
CA ILE A 165 13.51 -22.02 -64.45
C ILE A 165 12.87 -21.02 -65.42
N PRO A 166 12.90 -19.70 -65.13
CA PRO A 166 12.38 -18.68 -66.04
C PRO A 166 13.00 -18.78 -67.45
N GLY A 167 12.17 -19.09 -68.45
CA GLY A 167 12.58 -19.22 -69.84
C GLY A 167 13.10 -20.61 -70.26
N GLN A 168 13.09 -21.62 -69.38
CA GLN A 168 13.31 -23.02 -69.76
C GLN A 168 12.03 -23.87 -69.55
N THR A 169 12.05 -25.10 -70.08
CA THR A 169 10.96 -26.07 -69.97
C THR A 169 11.09 -27.01 -68.76
N SER A 170 11.93 -26.68 -67.78
CA SER A 170 12.24 -27.56 -66.64
C SER A 170 12.64 -26.77 -65.40
N GLY A 171 12.37 -27.34 -64.22
CA GLY A 171 12.87 -26.86 -62.92
C GLY A 171 14.18 -27.48 -62.43
N ALA A 172 14.60 -28.56 -63.09
CA ALA A 172 15.85 -29.25 -62.78
C ALA A 172 16.59 -29.70 -64.05
N GLU A 173 17.90 -29.78 -63.98
CA GLU A 173 18.75 -30.22 -65.10
C GLU A 173 19.75 -31.29 -64.63
N PHE A 174 19.58 -32.51 -65.12
CA PHE A 174 20.56 -33.58 -64.99
C PHE A 174 21.69 -33.35 -66.00
N ASN A 175 22.92 -33.31 -65.52
CA ASN A 175 24.12 -32.97 -66.29
C ASN A 175 25.20 -34.03 -66.13
N ALA A 176 25.76 -34.49 -67.26
CA ALA A 176 26.86 -35.44 -67.32
C ALA A 176 28.00 -34.89 -68.19
N HIS A 177 29.25 -35.20 -67.84
CA HIS A 177 30.42 -34.74 -68.59
C HIS A 177 30.91 -35.85 -69.54
N GLU A 178 30.75 -35.62 -70.85
CA GLU A 178 31.17 -36.57 -71.89
C GLU A 178 32.66 -36.39 -72.20
N VAL A 179 33.45 -37.38 -71.76
CA VAL A 179 34.92 -37.37 -71.81
C VAL A 179 35.49 -38.20 -72.95
N TYR A 180 34.68 -38.98 -73.66
CA TYR A 180 35.09 -39.72 -74.85
C TYR A 180 33.90 -40.17 -75.70
N ALA A 181 34.03 -39.99 -77.01
CA ALA A 181 33.21 -40.57 -78.06
C ALA A 181 34.12 -41.09 -79.20
N PRO A 182 33.63 -41.96 -80.11
CA PRO A 182 34.50 -42.61 -81.11
C PRO A 182 34.85 -41.73 -82.32
N SER A 183 34.26 -40.53 -82.42
CA SER A 183 34.54 -39.52 -83.45
C SER A 183 34.05 -38.13 -82.99
N CYS A 184 34.24 -37.10 -83.82
CA CYS A 184 33.63 -35.77 -83.62
C CYS A 184 32.28 -35.57 -84.37
N ASN A 185 31.75 -36.58 -85.08
CA ASN A 185 30.52 -36.45 -85.86
C ASN A 185 29.89 -37.83 -86.14
N GLY A 186 28.64 -38.05 -85.70
CA GLY A 186 27.89 -39.29 -85.91
C GLY A 186 27.60 -39.65 -87.37
N GLY A 187 27.85 -38.74 -88.33
CA GLY A 187 27.74 -39.03 -89.76
C GLY A 187 26.32 -39.30 -90.23
N GLY A 188 25.31 -38.77 -89.54
CA GLY A 188 23.89 -39.04 -89.79
C GLY A 188 23.39 -40.37 -89.24
N ARG A 189 24.17 -41.07 -88.41
CA ARG A 189 23.73 -42.28 -87.70
C ARG A 189 23.03 -41.95 -86.39
N ASP A 190 22.29 -42.91 -85.89
CA ASP A 190 21.61 -42.86 -84.60
C ASP A 190 22.61 -43.20 -83.48
N ILE A 191 23.09 -42.15 -82.80
CA ILE A 191 24.22 -42.19 -81.85
C ILE A 191 23.88 -41.55 -80.50
N ALA A 192 22.61 -41.28 -80.25
CA ALA A 192 22.21 -40.42 -79.15
C ALA A 192 22.21 -41.16 -77.81
N VAL A 193 22.43 -40.40 -76.74
CA VAL A 193 22.19 -40.88 -75.37
C VAL A 193 20.79 -40.47 -74.96
N ASP A 194 19.98 -41.45 -74.59
CA ASP A 194 18.68 -41.24 -73.95
C ASP A 194 18.85 -41.30 -72.43
N LEU A 195 18.00 -40.55 -71.73
CA LEU A 195 17.88 -40.53 -70.28
C LEU A 195 16.48 -41.01 -69.90
N GLU A 196 16.37 -42.15 -69.22
CA GLU A 196 15.09 -42.67 -68.70
C GLU A 196 15.03 -42.55 -67.17
N HIS A 197 13.84 -42.30 -66.62
CA HIS A 197 13.62 -42.30 -65.16
C HIS A 197 13.49 -43.74 -64.68
N VAL A 198 14.06 -44.04 -63.52
CA VAL A 198 14.09 -45.38 -62.91
C VAL A 198 13.86 -45.28 -61.41
N LEU A 199 13.58 -46.41 -60.77
CA LEU A 199 13.53 -46.47 -59.31
C LEU A 199 14.95 -46.35 -58.71
N PRO A 200 15.10 -45.80 -57.47
CA PRO A 200 16.36 -45.82 -56.74
C PRO A 200 16.98 -47.22 -56.64
N PHE A 201 18.31 -47.28 -56.62
CA PHE A 201 19.08 -48.52 -56.70
C PHE A 201 20.24 -48.52 -55.69
N GLY A 202 21.05 -49.57 -55.72
CA GLY A 202 22.20 -49.73 -54.83
C GLY A 202 23.29 -50.61 -55.43
N GLU A 203 24.28 -50.97 -54.63
CA GLU A 203 25.52 -51.60 -55.10
C GLU A 203 25.33 -52.98 -55.76
N GLY A 204 24.18 -53.63 -55.55
CA GLY A 204 23.79 -54.92 -56.16
C GLY A 204 23.15 -54.84 -57.56
N LEU A 205 23.24 -53.69 -58.25
CA LEU A 205 22.71 -53.54 -59.61
C LEU A 205 23.57 -54.31 -60.63
N THR A 206 22.97 -55.24 -61.37
CA THR A 206 23.62 -56.03 -62.44
C THR A 206 22.80 -55.97 -63.73
N TRP A 207 23.30 -56.47 -64.86
CA TRP A 207 22.51 -56.48 -66.11
C TRP A 207 21.23 -57.34 -65.99
N ARG A 208 21.25 -58.44 -65.22
CA ARG A 208 20.03 -59.23 -64.95
C ARG A 208 19.11 -58.59 -63.91
N ASN A 209 19.69 -57.86 -62.96
CA ASN A 209 19.00 -57.16 -61.88
C ASN A 209 19.08 -55.64 -62.10
N GLN A 210 18.70 -55.20 -63.31
CA GLN A 210 18.66 -53.77 -63.68
C GLN A 210 17.23 -53.23 -63.55
N GLN A 211 17.07 -51.95 -63.20
CA GLN A 211 15.74 -51.38 -62.96
C GLN A 211 14.92 -51.27 -64.24
N SER A 212 13.62 -51.55 -64.15
CA SER A 212 12.67 -51.19 -65.21
C SER A 212 12.51 -49.67 -65.28
N SER A 213 12.60 -49.10 -66.47
CA SER A 213 12.34 -47.67 -66.70
C SER A 213 10.84 -47.34 -66.72
N PHE A 214 10.55 -46.08 -66.39
CA PHE A 214 9.29 -45.43 -66.76
C PHE A 214 9.26 -45.21 -68.28
N PRO A 215 8.08 -45.19 -68.92
CA PRO A 215 7.99 -45.29 -70.39
C PRO A 215 8.48 -44.02 -71.12
N GLY A 216 9.71 -44.08 -71.63
CA GLY A 216 10.25 -43.16 -72.64
C GLY A 216 11.37 -42.23 -72.16
N ALA A 217 12.21 -41.83 -73.11
CA ALA A 217 13.31 -40.90 -72.90
C ALA A 217 12.84 -39.49 -72.51
N ILE A 218 13.58 -38.85 -71.60
CA ILE A 218 13.29 -37.58 -70.96
C ILE A 218 14.30 -36.53 -71.43
N GLY A 219 13.90 -35.26 -71.55
CA GLY A 219 14.77 -34.16 -72.01
C GLY A 219 15.18 -34.22 -73.49
N GLY A 220 14.99 -35.37 -74.15
CA GLY A 220 15.29 -35.60 -75.56
C GLY A 220 16.65 -36.30 -75.80
N PRO A 221 16.83 -36.93 -76.99
CA PRO A 221 18.03 -37.66 -77.34
C PRO A 221 19.26 -36.74 -77.50
N ARG A 222 20.38 -37.09 -76.85
CA ARG A 222 21.65 -36.34 -76.90
C ARG A 222 22.68 -36.91 -77.88
N ALA A 223 22.62 -36.42 -79.12
CA ALA A 223 23.44 -36.83 -80.27
C ALA A 223 24.76 -36.03 -80.43
N GLU A 224 25.13 -35.20 -79.45
CA GLU A 224 26.40 -34.51 -79.34
C GLU A 224 27.59 -35.52 -79.31
N MET A 225 28.84 -35.09 -79.56
CA MET A 225 30.02 -35.98 -79.50
C MET A 225 31.26 -35.26 -78.98
N HIS A 226 31.83 -35.75 -77.87
CA HIS A 226 32.88 -35.08 -77.12
C HIS A 226 34.01 -36.01 -76.65
N GLY A 227 35.22 -35.47 -76.54
CA GLY A 227 36.40 -36.17 -76.02
C GLY A 227 37.13 -37.11 -77.00
N TYR A 228 36.83 -37.08 -78.30
CA TYR A 228 37.58 -37.87 -79.29
C TYR A 228 38.98 -37.28 -79.56
N ASN A 229 39.08 -35.95 -79.72
CA ASN A 229 40.34 -35.23 -79.94
C ASN A 229 40.19 -33.73 -79.59
N ALA A 230 41.25 -32.94 -79.81
CA ALA A 230 41.27 -31.51 -79.47
C ALA A 230 40.26 -30.62 -80.23
N SER A 231 39.70 -31.07 -81.36
CA SER A 231 38.66 -30.32 -82.11
C SER A 231 37.23 -30.58 -81.62
N CYS A 232 37.02 -31.65 -80.85
CA CYS A 232 35.81 -31.91 -80.09
C CYS A 232 36.21 -32.38 -78.68
N GLY A 233 36.73 -31.46 -77.87
CA GLY A 233 37.15 -31.77 -76.50
C GLY A 233 35.97 -32.21 -75.61
N PRO A 234 36.26 -32.72 -74.39
CA PRO A 234 35.24 -33.05 -73.39
C PRO A 234 34.30 -31.86 -73.12
N ALA A 235 33.02 -32.16 -72.92
CA ALA A 235 32.01 -31.14 -72.63
C ALA A 235 30.83 -31.73 -71.84
N TRP A 236 29.98 -30.85 -71.30
CA TRP A 236 28.79 -31.22 -70.56
C TRP A 236 27.58 -31.41 -71.50
N ILE A 237 26.80 -32.45 -71.24
CA ILE A 237 25.50 -32.72 -71.85
C ILE A 237 24.42 -32.77 -70.77
N GLY A 238 23.30 -32.08 -71.00
CA GLY A 238 22.27 -31.81 -69.99
C GLY A 238 20.86 -32.21 -70.45
N TRP A 239 19.99 -32.54 -69.49
CA TRP A 239 18.60 -32.93 -69.72
C TRP A 239 17.68 -32.26 -68.70
N GLY A 240 16.57 -31.68 -69.17
CA GLY A 240 15.52 -31.18 -68.28
C GLY A 240 14.78 -32.34 -67.61
N VAL A 241 14.84 -32.41 -66.29
CA VAL A 241 14.27 -33.50 -65.46
C VAL A 241 13.38 -33.02 -64.30
N GLY A 242 12.87 -31.78 -64.39
CA GLY A 242 12.13 -31.11 -63.32
C GLY A 242 10.89 -31.88 -62.86
N ASP A 243 10.16 -32.49 -63.79
CA ASP A 243 8.95 -33.27 -63.47
C ASP A 243 9.28 -34.59 -62.76
N GLN A 244 10.45 -35.17 -63.03
CA GLN A 244 10.93 -36.38 -62.36
C GLN A 244 11.41 -36.07 -60.95
N VAL A 245 12.15 -34.98 -60.76
CA VAL A 245 12.54 -34.50 -59.42
C VAL A 245 11.29 -34.16 -58.59
N ARG A 246 10.31 -33.46 -59.19
CA ARG A 246 9.03 -33.14 -58.53
C ARG A 246 8.20 -34.39 -58.20
N TYR A 247 8.18 -35.39 -59.09
CA TYR A 247 7.54 -36.67 -58.81
C TYR A 247 8.21 -37.44 -57.66
N SER A 248 9.55 -37.49 -57.64
CA SER A 248 10.31 -38.10 -56.54
C SER A 248 10.10 -37.38 -55.21
N ASN A 249 10.10 -36.05 -55.21
CA ASN A 249 9.95 -35.20 -54.02
C ASN A 249 8.52 -35.21 -53.48
N ASP A 250 7.53 -34.83 -54.31
CA ASP A 250 6.19 -34.48 -53.85
C ASP A 250 5.26 -35.71 -53.79
N VAL A 251 5.38 -36.61 -54.79
CA VAL A 251 4.44 -37.72 -55.04
C VAL A 251 4.91 -39.02 -54.39
N THR A 252 6.12 -39.48 -54.69
CA THR A 252 6.65 -40.72 -54.07
C THR A 252 7.42 -40.48 -52.78
N ARG A 253 7.82 -39.23 -52.48
CA ARG A 253 8.59 -38.83 -51.29
C ARG A 253 9.82 -39.73 -51.05
N THR A 254 10.52 -40.02 -52.14
CA THR A 254 11.73 -40.85 -52.12
C THR A 254 12.95 -39.99 -51.85
N ASP A 255 13.80 -40.43 -50.93
CA ASP A 255 15.06 -39.77 -50.59
C ASP A 255 16.03 -39.60 -51.77
N TYR A 256 15.80 -40.31 -52.87
CA TYR A 256 16.59 -40.23 -54.10
C TYR A 256 15.72 -40.04 -55.34
N VAL A 257 16.27 -39.35 -56.34
CA VAL A 257 15.82 -39.39 -57.73
C VAL A 257 16.88 -40.15 -58.56
N ALA A 258 16.44 -41.00 -59.48
CA ALA A 258 17.33 -41.92 -60.20
C ALA A 258 17.04 -41.99 -61.70
N PHE A 259 18.11 -42.06 -62.50
CA PHE A 259 18.06 -42.05 -63.96
C PHE A 259 18.93 -43.15 -64.56
N MET A 260 18.56 -43.63 -65.75
CA MET A 260 19.36 -44.50 -66.60
C MET A 260 19.78 -43.76 -67.87
N LEU A 261 21.08 -43.74 -68.13
CA LEU A 261 21.71 -43.35 -69.38
C LEU A 261 21.99 -44.60 -70.22
N HIS A 262 21.52 -44.60 -71.48
CA HIS A 262 21.82 -45.63 -72.47
C HIS A 262 21.94 -45.02 -73.87
N ALA A 263 22.52 -45.75 -74.82
CA ALA A 263 22.40 -45.35 -76.23
C ALA A 263 20.97 -45.64 -76.71
N ASN A 264 20.38 -44.73 -77.47
CA ASN A 264 19.05 -44.93 -78.05
C ASN A 264 19.06 -46.12 -79.05
N ASN A 265 20.15 -46.27 -79.78
CA ASN A 265 20.50 -47.44 -80.57
C ASN A 265 21.70 -48.19 -79.96
N GLU A 266 21.43 -49.12 -79.04
CA GLU A 266 22.46 -49.98 -78.42
C GLU A 266 23.14 -50.97 -79.40
N GLY A 267 22.80 -50.95 -80.70
CA GLY A 267 23.52 -51.68 -81.74
C GLY A 267 24.62 -50.88 -82.44
N GLU A 268 24.62 -49.54 -82.34
CA GLU A 268 25.58 -48.67 -83.02
C GLU A 268 26.86 -48.47 -82.21
N GLN A 269 28.01 -48.73 -82.82
CA GLN A 269 29.32 -48.58 -82.17
C GLN A 269 29.80 -47.13 -82.11
N LEU A 270 29.28 -46.24 -82.98
CA LEU A 270 29.49 -44.80 -82.84
C LEU A 270 28.75 -44.18 -81.63
N ALA A 271 27.77 -44.88 -81.05
CA ALA A 271 27.10 -44.45 -79.81
C ALA A 271 27.92 -44.76 -78.53
N TRP A 272 29.12 -45.36 -78.67
CA TRP A 272 29.98 -45.74 -77.54
C TRP A 272 30.61 -44.52 -76.84
N LYS A 273 29.99 -44.07 -75.76
CA LYS A 273 30.43 -42.90 -75.00
C LYS A 273 30.95 -43.27 -73.61
N LYS A 274 31.91 -42.50 -73.11
CA LYS A 274 32.36 -42.54 -71.71
C LYS A 274 32.03 -41.22 -71.04
N LEU A 275 31.53 -41.32 -69.82
CA LEU A 275 31.02 -40.20 -69.03
C LEU A 275 31.74 -40.17 -67.67
N ASP A 276 31.99 -38.99 -67.16
CA ASP A 276 32.22 -38.74 -65.73
C ASP A 276 31.38 -37.52 -65.28
N GLY A 277 31.66 -36.98 -64.08
CA GLY A 277 31.05 -35.74 -63.59
C GLY A 277 29.52 -35.71 -63.67
N PHE A 278 28.82 -36.34 -62.72
CA PHE A 278 27.36 -36.30 -62.66
C PHE A 278 26.86 -35.24 -61.68
N THR A 279 26.04 -34.30 -62.17
CA THR A 279 25.40 -33.28 -61.35
C THR A 279 23.91 -33.15 -61.68
N LEU A 280 23.13 -32.69 -60.70
CA LEU A 280 21.71 -32.37 -60.86
C LEU A 280 21.50 -30.98 -60.28
N LEU A 281 21.16 -30.02 -61.14
CA LEU A 281 20.74 -28.68 -60.73
C LEU A 281 19.23 -28.72 -60.44
N VAL A 282 18.79 -28.12 -59.34
CA VAL A 282 17.36 -28.02 -58.97
C VAL A 282 17.07 -26.63 -58.44
N HIS A 283 16.03 -25.97 -58.96
CA HIS A 283 15.54 -24.68 -58.48
C HIS A 283 14.31 -24.87 -57.60
N TYR A 284 14.25 -24.19 -56.46
CA TYR A 284 13.20 -24.39 -55.45
C TYR A 284 12.95 -23.19 -54.53
N ASP A 285 11.80 -23.23 -53.84
CA ASP A 285 11.32 -22.32 -52.78
C ASP A 285 10.99 -23.13 -51.53
N TRP A 286 11.10 -22.55 -50.32
CA TRP A 286 10.36 -23.06 -49.18
C TRP A 286 8.99 -22.38 -49.07
N PRO A 287 7.88 -23.14 -48.87
CA PRO A 287 6.60 -22.52 -48.61
C PRO A 287 6.55 -21.93 -47.18
N PRO A 288 5.87 -20.79 -46.98
CA PRO A 288 5.72 -20.17 -45.67
C PRO A 288 5.16 -21.13 -44.62
N ASN A 289 5.50 -20.91 -43.35
CA ASN A 289 4.97 -21.72 -42.26
C ASN A 289 3.47 -21.49 -42.06
N ALA A 290 2.79 -22.45 -41.42
CA ALA A 290 1.44 -22.22 -40.92
C ALA A 290 1.43 -21.00 -39.97
N PRO A 291 0.55 -20.01 -40.17
CA PRO A 291 0.49 -18.83 -39.31
C PRO A 291 0.34 -19.18 -37.83
N SER A 292 1.16 -18.51 -37.02
CA SER A 292 1.37 -18.81 -35.61
C SER A 292 0.66 -17.79 -34.70
N SER A 293 0.59 -18.09 -33.40
CA SER A 293 -0.04 -17.19 -32.40
C SER A 293 -1.40 -16.61 -32.82
N PRO A 294 -2.40 -17.43 -33.22
CA PRO A 294 -3.70 -16.90 -33.62
C PRO A 294 -4.52 -16.38 -32.43
N PHE A 295 -4.96 -15.12 -32.51
CA PHE A 295 -5.84 -14.46 -31.55
C PHE A 295 -7.06 -13.84 -32.25
N ILE A 296 -8.14 -13.62 -31.49
CA ILE A 296 -9.24 -12.74 -31.90
C ILE A 296 -9.45 -11.65 -30.84
N SER A 297 -9.63 -10.40 -31.30
CA SER A 297 -9.91 -9.23 -30.47
C SER A 297 -11.29 -8.65 -30.80
N ALA A 298 -12.00 -8.23 -29.75
CA ALA A 298 -13.39 -7.79 -29.77
C ALA A 298 -13.57 -6.63 -28.78
N GLY A 299 -13.56 -5.39 -29.29
CA GLY A 299 -13.44 -4.21 -28.42
C GLY A 299 -12.14 -4.26 -27.60
N THR A 300 -12.26 -4.26 -26.27
CA THR A 300 -11.13 -4.43 -25.34
C THR A 300 -10.75 -5.89 -25.06
N LYS A 301 -11.63 -6.86 -25.35
CA LYS A 301 -11.39 -8.28 -25.11
C LYS A 301 -10.42 -8.83 -26.16
N THR A 302 -9.45 -9.64 -25.77
CA THR A 302 -8.58 -10.40 -26.69
C THR A 302 -8.38 -11.80 -26.14
N VAL A 303 -8.63 -12.82 -26.97
CA VAL A 303 -8.55 -14.23 -26.56
C VAL A 303 -7.74 -15.05 -27.58
N ALA A 304 -6.92 -15.98 -27.07
CA ALA A 304 -6.16 -16.91 -27.89
C ALA A 304 -7.11 -17.93 -28.54
N CYS A 305 -6.78 -18.35 -29.77
CA CYS A 305 -7.55 -19.34 -30.53
C CYS A 305 -7.79 -20.66 -29.76
N SER A 306 -9.05 -21.00 -29.49
CA SER A 306 -9.44 -22.38 -29.19
C SER A 306 -9.62 -23.15 -30.49
N THR A 307 -9.03 -24.33 -30.61
CA THR A 307 -9.23 -25.24 -31.76
C THR A 307 -10.24 -26.36 -31.47
N ASP A 308 -10.90 -26.33 -30.30
CA ASP A 308 -11.88 -27.32 -29.84
C ASP A 308 -13.32 -26.81 -30.09
N PRO A 309 -14.10 -27.44 -30.98
CA PRO A 309 -15.49 -27.05 -31.24
C PRO A 309 -16.44 -27.22 -30.03
N THR A 310 -16.05 -28.00 -29.02
CA THR A 310 -16.83 -28.22 -27.79
C THR A 310 -16.49 -27.20 -26.68
N ASN A 311 -15.36 -26.51 -26.81
CA ASN A 311 -14.93 -25.44 -25.91
C ASN A 311 -14.49 -24.19 -26.70
N PRO A 312 -15.41 -23.53 -27.44
CA PRO A 312 -15.10 -22.33 -28.21
C PRO A 312 -14.86 -21.11 -27.31
N ASN A 313 -14.20 -20.09 -27.87
CA ASN A 313 -14.14 -18.75 -27.28
C ASN A 313 -15.50 -18.04 -27.39
N TYR A 314 -15.74 -17.00 -26.60
CA TYR A 314 -16.97 -16.19 -26.62
C TYR A 314 -16.62 -14.71 -26.79
N VAL A 315 -17.29 -13.99 -27.69
CA VAL A 315 -17.04 -12.56 -27.97
C VAL A 315 -18.32 -11.79 -28.35
N ASN A 316 -18.39 -10.52 -27.94
CA ASN A 316 -19.35 -9.54 -28.43
C ASN A 316 -18.87 -8.90 -29.75
N ASN A 317 -19.76 -8.74 -30.74
CA ASN A 317 -19.48 -8.05 -32.01
C ASN A 317 -20.51 -6.94 -32.36
N ALA A 318 -21.36 -6.56 -31.39
CA ALA A 318 -22.47 -5.63 -31.61
C ALA A 318 -22.02 -4.18 -31.79
N ALA A 319 -20.98 -3.76 -31.06
CA ALA A 319 -20.50 -2.37 -31.06
C ALA A 319 -19.22 -2.14 -31.90
N SER A 320 -18.52 -3.19 -32.32
CA SER A 320 -17.19 -3.11 -32.96
C SER A 320 -16.92 -4.30 -33.88
N PRO A 321 -16.09 -4.15 -34.92
CA PRO A 321 -15.63 -5.27 -35.74
C PRO A 321 -14.76 -6.23 -34.93
N LEU A 322 -14.70 -7.49 -35.38
CA LEU A 322 -13.81 -8.50 -34.79
C LEU A 322 -12.47 -8.48 -35.53
N THR A 323 -11.37 -8.31 -34.80
CA THR A 323 -10.02 -8.35 -35.36
C THR A 323 -9.44 -9.75 -35.20
N LEU A 324 -9.26 -10.47 -36.31
CA LEU A 324 -8.44 -11.69 -36.37
C LEU A 324 -6.96 -11.28 -36.40
N ARG A 325 -6.08 -11.99 -35.71
CA ARG A 325 -4.64 -11.67 -35.60
C ARG A 325 -3.82 -12.95 -35.67
N THR A 326 -2.69 -12.95 -36.37
CA THR A 326 -1.74 -14.08 -36.43
C THR A 326 -0.35 -13.59 -36.86
N VAL A 327 0.71 -14.31 -36.52
CA VAL A 327 2.10 -14.00 -36.91
C VAL A 327 2.54 -14.95 -38.01
N ALA A 328 2.87 -14.39 -39.18
CA ALA A 328 3.38 -15.16 -40.31
C ALA A 328 4.92 -15.25 -40.24
N THR A 329 5.45 -16.46 -40.46
CA THR A 329 6.89 -16.69 -40.61
C THR A 329 7.16 -17.56 -41.81
N ASP A 330 8.33 -17.38 -42.39
CA ASP A 330 8.81 -18.14 -43.54
C ASP A 330 10.21 -18.69 -43.23
N PRO A 331 10.60 -19.89 -43.69
CA PRO A 331 12.01 -20.29 -43.69
C PRO A 331 12.91 -19.28 -44.41
N ASP A 332 12.37 -18.59 -45.42
CA ASP A 332 13.08 -17.67 -46.30
C ASP A 332 12.93 -16.21 -45.82
N PRO A 333 14.02 -15.57 -45.32
CA PRO A 333 13.92 -14.42 -44.43
C PRO A 333 14.04 -13.06 -45.11
N ALA A 334 14.05 -13.02 -46.45
CA ALA A 334 14.00 -11.79 -47.23
C ALA A 334 12.59 -11.44 -47.72
N ASP A 335 11.66 -12.39 -47.63
CA ASP A 335 10.41 -12.32 -48.38
C ASP A 335 9.30 -11.48 -47.72
N SER A 336 8.43 -10.99 -48.60
CA SER A 336 7.36 -10.04 -48.32
C SER A 336 6.03 -10.78 -48.31
N LEU A 337 5.70 -11.36 -47.16
CA LEU A 337 4.56 -12.25 -46.97
C LEU A 337 3.23 -11.51 -47.04
N TRP A 338 2.22 -12.18 -47.57
CA TRP A 338 0.80 -11.87 -47.39
C TRP A 338 0.13 -12.97 -46.56
N THR A 339 -0.98 -12.67 -45.89
CA THR A 339 -1.73 -13.66 -45.11
C THR A 339 -3.21 -13.62 -45.47
N GLU A 340 -3.70 -14.69 -46.10
CA GLU A 340 -5.12 -14.89 -46.35
C GLU A 340 -5.80 -15.48 -45.11
N PHE A 341 -6.75 -14.73 -44.57
CA PHE A 341 -7.70 -15.18 -43.56
C PHE A 341 -9.01 -15.60 -44.24
N GLU A 342 -9.66 -16.65 -43.75
CA GLU A 342 -11.05 -16.96 -44.08
C GLU A 342 -11.87 -17.18 -42.82
N TRP A 343 -13.15 -16.83 -42.90
CA TRP A 343 -14.13 -17.09 -41.86
C TRP A 343 -15.40 -17.72 -42.43
N ALA A 344 -15.99 -18.63 -41.66
CA ALA A 344 -17.13 -19.45 -42.01
C ALA A 344 -18.09 -19.60 -40.83
N ASP A 345 -19.31 -20.05 -41.11
CA ASP A 345 -20.14 -20.69 -40.09
C ASP A 345 -19.48 -22.00 -39.65
N ARG A 346 -19.51 -22.33 -38.36
CA ARG A 346 -18.97 -23.60 -37.85
C ARG A 346 -19.66 -24.80 -38.50
N GLY A 347 -18.90 -25.60 -39.25
CA GLY A 347 -19.42 -26.72 -40.03
C GLY A 347 -20.24 -26.34 -41.27
N GLY A 348 -20.26 -25.05 -41.63
CA GLY A 348 -20.97 -24.50 -42.78
C GLY A 348 -20.05 -24.10 -43.93
N GLY A 349 -20.55 -23.21 -44.79
CA GLY A 349 -19.79 -22.64 -45.91
C GLY A 349 -18.99 -21.39 -45.52
N ARG A 350 -18.00 -21.06 -46.35
CA ARG A 350 -17.22 -19.81 -46.29
C ARG A 350 -18.14 -18.59 -46.32
N VAL A 351 -18.05 -17.73 -45.30
CA VAL A 351 -18.81 -16.48 -45.18
C VAL A 351 -18.00 -15.30 -45.74
N GLY A 352 -16.68 -15.29 -45.53
CA GLY A 352 -15.81 -14.24 -46.03
C GLY A 352 -14.32 -14.56 -45.86
N GLY A 353 -13.49 -13.56 -46.14
CA GLY A 353 -12.05 -13.64 -46.01
C GLY A 353 -11.39 -12.30 -46.37
N ALA A 354 -10.13 -12.14 -45.98
CA ALA A 354 -9.33 -10.96 -46.28
C ALA A 354 -7.86 -11.36 -46.48
N ASN A 355 -7.12 -10.61 -47.29
CA ASN A 355 -5.70 -10.87 -47.53
C ASN A 355 -4.85 -9.61 -47.27
N PRO A 356 -4.60 -9.25 -45.99
CA PRO A 356 -3.62 -8.23 -45.62
C PRO A 356 -2.20 -8.58 -46.09
N GLY A 357 -1.49 -7.57 -46.57
CA GLY A 357 -0.09 -7.66 -46.97
C GLY A 357 0.25 -6.84 -48.22
N PRO A 358 1.50 -6.90 -48.70
CA PRO A 358 2.60 -7.62 -48.06
C PRO A 358 3.18 -6.92 -46.83
N LEU A 359 3.73 -7.70 -45.88
CA LEU A 359 4.58 -7.25 -44.77
C LEU A 359 5.83 -8.16 -44.69
N GLY A 360 6.87 -7.77 -43.96
CA GLY A 360 8.08 -8.60 -43.83
C GLY A 360 7.85 -9.88 -43.01
N ASN A 361 8.63 -10.93 -43.30
CA ASN A 361 8.68 -12.17 -42.51
C ASN A 361 8.81 -11.88 -40.99
N GLY A 362 7.96 -12.52 -40.16
CA GLY A 362 7.87 -12.30 -38.72
C GLY A 362 6.84 -11.24 -38.28
N SER A 363 6.14 -10.58 -39.21
CA SER A 363 5.10 -9.59 -38.89
C SER A 363 3.81 -10.23 -38.34
N GLU A 364 3.10 -9.47 -37.49
CA GLU A 364 1.69 -9.75 -37.21
C GLU A 364 0.82 -9.22 -38.35
N PHE A 365 -0.07 -10.09 -38.86
CA PHE A 365 -1.10 -9.77 -39.82
C PHE A 365 -2.45 -9.71 -39.11
N THR A 366 -3.32 -8.80 -39.54
CA THR A 366 -4.66 -8.64 -38.96
C THR A 366 -5.74 -8.49 -40.03
N ALA A 367 -6.91 -9.06 -39.76
CA ALA A 367 -8.08 -8.97 -40.62
C ALA A 367 -9.32 -8.56 -39.82
N GLN A 368 -10.15 -7.68 -40.38
CA GLN A 368 -11.38 -7.19 -39.75
C GLN A 368 -12.59 -7.93 -40.32
N ILE A 369 -13.34 -8.63 -39.47
CA ILE A 369 -14.71 -9.03 -39.77
C ILE A 369 -15.61 -7.85 -39.37
N PRO A 370 -16.39 -7.24 -40.29
CA PRO A 370 -17.24 -6.09 -39.97
C PRO A 370 -18.22 -6.37 -38.81
N ALA A 371 -18.52 -5.33 -38.02
CA ALA A 371 -19.50 -5.41 -36.93
C ALA A 371 -20.85 -5.98 -37.44
N ALA A 372 -21.52 -6.78 -36.61
CA ALA A 372 -22.76 -7.49 -36.94
C ALA A 372 -22.76 -8.40 -38.20
N THR A 373 -21.59 -8.75 -38.78
CA THR A 373 -21.51 -9.76 -39.88
C THR A 373 -22.09 -11.12 -39.46
N PHE A 374 -21.89 -11.48 -38.20
CA PHE A 374 -22.52 -12.63 -37.55
C PHE A 374 -23.50 -12.11 -36.51
N ALA A 375 -24.75 -12.60 -36.56
CA ALA A 375 -25.75 -12.30 -35.55
C ALA A 375 -25.44 -12.98 -34.21
N ASP A 376 -26.15 -12.57 -33.16
CA ASP A 376 -26.07 -13.19 -31.84
C ASP A 376 -26.37 -14.70 -31.88
N GLY A 377 -25.70 -15.48 -31.03
CA GLY A 377 -25.79 -16.94 -30.96
C GLY A 377 -25.21 -17.69 -32.18
N ARG A 378 -24.53 -17.02 -33.11
CA ARG A 378 -23.93 -17.67 -34.30
C ARG A 378 -22.52 -18.16 -33.98
N GLN A 379 -22.18 -19.34 -34.52
CA GLN A 379 -20.89 -19.98 -34.31
C GLN A 379 -19.95 -19.69 -35.49
N LEU A 380 -18.91 -18.92 -35.21
CA LEU A 380 -17.83 -18.57 -36.11
C LEU A 380 -16.72 -19.64 -36.05
N SER A 381 -16.17 -19.96 -37.22
CA SER A 381 -14.87 -20.62 -37.39
C SER A 381 -13.99 -19.75 -38.29
N TRP A 382 -12.71 -19.56 -37.95
CA TRP A 382 -11.74 -18.89 -38.83
C TRP A 382 -10.39 -19.61 -38.88
N HIS A 383 -9.67 -19.46 -40.00
CA HIS A 383 -8.30 -19.94 -40.19
C HIS A 383 -7.50 -18.96 -41.07
N ALA A 384 -6.18 -19.11 -41.12
CA ALA A 384 -5.33 -18.25 -41.94
C ALA A 384 -4.15 -19.02 -42.55
N ARG A 385 -3.70 -18.63 -43.76
CA ARG A 385 -2.45 -19.12 -44.38
C ARG A 385 -1.63 -17.95 -44.89
N SER A 386 -0.32 -18.13 -45.02
CA SER A 386 0.55 -17.14 -45.65
C SER A 386 1.02 -17.56 -47.04
N GLY A 387 1.47 -16.59 -47.83
CA GLY A 387 2.13 -16.77 -49.11
C GLY A 387 3.18 -15.69 -49.33
N ASP A 388 4.22 -16.02 -50.09
CA ASP A 388 5.30 -15.12 -50.51
C ASP A 388 5.01 -14.44 -51.87
N GLY A 389 4.10 -15.02 -52.67
CA GLY A 389 3.74 -14.56 -54.02
C GLY A 389 4.10 -15.53 -55.15
N ARG A 390 4.91 -16.54 -54.85
CA ARG A 390 5.23 -17.73 -55.66
C ARG A 390 4.43 -18.93 -55.18
N VAL A 391 4.44 -19.19 -53.88
CA VAL A 391 3.79 -20.34 -53.23
C VAL A 391 2.95 -19.94 -52.02
N ASN A 392 2.13 -20.90 -51.54
CA ASN A 392 1.24 -20.73 -50.40
C ASN A 392 1.58 -21.75 -49.32
N GLY A 393 1.79 -21.28 -48.10
CA GLY A 393 1.91 -22.11 -46.91
C GLY A 393 0.60 -22.82 -46.52
N PRO A 394 0.66 -23.77 -45.58
CA PRO A 394 -0.51 -24.46 -45.05
C PRO A 394 -1.37 -23.57 -44.15
N TRP A 395 -2.66 -23.92 -44.01
CA TRP A 395 -3.60 -23.23 -43.13
C TRP A 395 -3.29 -23.48 -41.66
N GLY A 396 -3.04 -22.40 -40.90
CA GLY A 396 -2.97 -22.39 -39.45
C GLY A 396 -4.34 -22.06 -38.82
N PRO A 397 -4.69 -22.64 -37.66
CA PRO A 397 -3.86 -23.53 -36.83
C PRO A 397 -3.84 -24.99 -37.34
N GLN A 398 -2.68 -25.65 -37.28
CA GLN A 398 -2.51 -27.06 -37.70
C GLN A 398 -2.94 -28.10 -36.63
N THR A 399 -3.75 -27.71 -35.63
CA THR A 399 -4.12 -28.55 -34.49
C THR A 399 -5.63 -28.55 -34.23
N GLY A 400 -6.10 -29.57 -33.49
CA GLY A 400 -7.52 -29.73 -33.16
C GLY A 400 -8.39 -29.87 -34.40
N SER A 401 -9.39 -28.99 -34.54
CA SER A 401 -10.28 -28.95 -35.71
C SER A 401 -9.68 -28.28 -36.96
N GLY A 402 -8.44 -27.75 -36.90
CA GLY A 402 -7.82 -26.99 -37.99
C GLY A 402 -8.32 -25.53 -38.12
N TRP A 403 -9.27 -25.13 -37.27
CA TRP A 403 -9.93 -23.82 -37.29
C TRP A 403 -10.06 -23.27 -35.87
N CYS A 404 -9.94 -21.96 -35.72
CA CYS A 404 -10.20 -21.23 -34.49
C CYS A 404 -11.72 -21.08 -34.27
N GLN A 405 -12.18 -21.50 -33.10
CA GLN A 405 -13.60 -21.64 -32.76
C GLN A 405 -14.05 -20.51 -31.82
N VAL A 406 -15.06 -19.76 -32.26
CA VAL A 406 -15.61 -18.60 -31.57
C VAL A 406 -17.13 -18.62 -31.65
N ASP A 407 -17.83 -18.42 -30.54
CA ASP A 407 -19.28 -18.20 -30.50
C ASP A 407 -19.53 -16.71 -30.28
N ILE A 408 -20.45 -16.15 -31.07
CA ILE A 408 -20.87 -14.76 -30.95
C ILE A 408 -21.95 -14.68 -29.89
N ASP A 409 -21.68 -13.88 -28.87
CA ASP A 409 -22.53 -13.72 -27.70
C ASP A 409 -22.60 -12.22 -27.35
N ASN A 410 -23.73 -11.61 -27.73
CA ASN A 410 -24.05 -10.21 -27.54
C ASN A 410 -25.16 -10.01 -26.48
N THR A 411 -25.71 -11.09 -25.92
CA THR A 411 -26.81 -11.05 -24.97
C THR A 411 -26.26 -10.86 -23.55
N ALA A 412 -26.43 -9.66 -23.01
CA ALA A 412 -26.01 -9.37 -21.64
C ALA A 412 -26.77 -10.24 -20.61
N PRO A 413 -26.09 -10.77 -19.58
CA PRO A 413 -26.68 -11.68 -18.61
C PRO A 413 -27.78 -11.01 -17.76
N ALA A 414 -28.63 -11.84 -17.17
CA ALA A 414 -29.75 -11.39 -16.35
C ALA A 414 -29.31 -10.61 -15.10
N VAL A 415 -30.23 -9.79 -14.55
CA VAL A 415 -30.01 -9.04 -13.30
C VAL A 415 -29.77 -10.04 -12.15
N PRO A 416 -28.65 -9.93 -11.40
CA PRO A 416 -28.36 -10.84 -10.31
C PRO A 416 -29.33 -10.67 -9.13
N GLU A 417 -29.54 -11.75 -8.39
CA GLU A 417 -30.05 -11.65 -7.03
C GLU A 417 -28.90 -11.26 -6.10
N VAL A 418 -29.16 -10.36 -5.14
CA VAL A 418 -28.19 -9.91 -4.15
C VAL A 418 -28.87 -9.82 -2.81
N GLN A 419 -28.26 -10.43 -1.79
CA GLN A 419 -28.75 -10.45 -0.42
C GLN A 419 -27.61 -10.26 0.58
N LEU A 420 -27.92 -9.71 1.75
CA LEU A 420 -27.01 -9.68 2.91
C LEU A 420 -26.76 -11.11 3.40
N SER A 421 -25.56 -11.41 3.90
CA SER A 421 -25.29 -12.71 4.53
C SER A 421 -26.14 -12.89 5.80
N ALA A 422 -26.81 -14.04 5.92
CA ALA A 422 -27.69 -14.35 7.06
C ALA A 422 -26.95 -14.47 8.41
N SER A 423 -25.62 -14.52 8.41
CA SER A 423 -24.78 -14.58 9.61
C SER A 423 -24.11 -13.22 9.96
N GLN A 424 -24.53 -12.13 9.33
CA GLN A 424 -23.84 -10.84 9.47
C GLN A 424 -24.28 -10.07 10.73
N PRO A 425 -23.35 -9.43 11.48
CA PRO A 425 -23.70 -8.46 12.52
C PRO A 425 -24.36 -7.19 11.94
N PRO A 426 -24.90 -6.30 12.79
CA PRO A 426 -25.33 -4.96 12.39
C PRO A 426 -24.21 -4.23 11.65
N SER A 427 -24.53 -3.62 10.50
CA SER A 427 -23.54 -2.89 9.71
C SER A 427 -23.14 -1.59 10.42
N THR A 428 -21.89 -1.52 10.88
CA THR A 428 -21.29 -0.35 11.56
C THR A 428 -20.17 0.24 10.70
N ALA A 429 -19.93 1.55 10.82
CA ALA A 429 -18.90 2.23 10.03
C ALA A 429 -17.52 1.59 10.23
N GLY A 430 -16.82 1.33 9.13
CA GLY A 430 -15.51 0.66 9.10
C GLY A 430 -15.53 -0.86 9.30
N SER A 431 -16.67 -1.48 9.61
CA SER A 431 -16.79 -2.93 9.73
C SER A 431 -17.18 -3.57 8.39
N PRO A 432 -16.49 -4.62 7.91
CA PRO A 432 -16.85 -5.31 6.66
C PRO A 432 -18.28 -5.84 6.65
N VAL A 433 -18.96 -5.60 5.52
CA VAL A 433 -20.34 -6.03 5.22
C VAL A 433 -20.28 -7.02 4.06
N THR A 434 -20.91 -8.18 4.22
CA THR A 434 -20.78 -9.31 3.29
C THR A 434 -22.11 -9.67 2.65
N PHE A 435 -22.14 -9.65 1.34
CA PHE A 435 -23.29 -9.93 0.49
C PHE A 435 -23.06 -11.19 -0.33
N ILE A 436 -24.12 -11.94 -0.59
CA ILE A 436 -24.12 -13.04 -1.56
C ILE A 436 -24.81 -12.54 -2.83
N ALA A 437 -24.10 -12.59 -3.95
CA ALA A 437 -24.65 -12.34 -5.28
C ALA A 437 -24.82 -13.67 -6.01
N THR A 438 -25.97 -13.86 -6.67
CA THR A 438 -26.36 -15.10 -7.34
C THR A 438 -26.90 -14.80 -8.75
N SER A 439 -26.56 -15.64 -9.72
CA SER A 439 -27.11 -15.63 -11.08
C SER A 439 -27.50 -17.04 -11.51
N GLY A 440 -28.75 -17.21 -11.96
CA GLY A 440 -29.21 -18.45 -12.59
C GLY A 440 -28.78 -18.63 -14.06
N ASP A 441 -27.85 -17.79 -14.54
CA ASP A 441 -27.28 -17.85 -15.88
C ASP A 441 -25.91 -18.58 -15.85
N PRO A 442 -25.80 -19.80 -16.41
CA PRO A 442 -24.56 -20.58 -16.40
C PRO A 442 -23.48 -20.05 -17.36
N GLY A 443 -23.74 -18.94 -18.07
CA GLY A 443 -22.77 -18.20 -18.88
C GLY A 443 -21.95 -17.17 -18.10
N VAL A 444 -22.36 -16.81 -16.88
CA VAL A 444 -21.68 -15.84 -16.00
C VAL A 444 -20.35 -16.40 -15.48
N VAL A 445 -19.33 -15.54 -15.39
CA VAL A 445 -17.96 -15.88 -14.90
C VAL A 445 -17.48 -14.99 -13.76
N SER A 446 -18.06 -13.80 -13.61
CA SER A 446 -17.76 -12.86 -12.53
C SER A 446 -18.91 -11.91 -12.25
N PHE A 447 -18.84 -11.21 -11.11
CA PHE A 447 -19.69 -10.05 -10.82
C PHE A 447 -18.82 -8.80 -10.66
N ARG A 448 -19.29 -7.68 -11.21
CA ARG A 448 -18.78 -6.32 -10.92
C ARG A 448 -19.63 -5.69 -9.84
N TYR A 449 -19.02 -4.94 -8.92
CA TYR A 449 -19.76 -4.30 -7.83
C TYR A 449 -19.18 -2.94 -7.42
N GLY A 450 -19.95 -2.16 -6.66
CA GLY A 450 -19.47 -0.92 -6.08
C GLY A 450 -20.42 -0.34 -5.03
N LEU A 451 -19.88 0.55 -4.20
CA LEU A 451 -20.61 1.16 -3.07
C LEU A 451 -20.86 2.64 -3.33
N THR A 452 -22.07 3.11 -3.06
CA THR A 452 -22.46 4.52 -3.22
C THR A 452 -23.27 5.01 -2.03
N GLN A 453 -23.22 6.30 -1.71
CA GLN A 453 -24.08 6.93 -0.69
C GLN A 453 -25.30 7.58 -1.35
N GLY A 454 -26.46 7.50 -0.70
CA GLY A 454 -27.58 8.39 -1.00
C GLY A 454 -28.40 8.14 -2.29
N GLY A 455 -28.34 6.95 -2.91
CA GLY A 455 -29.23 6.59 -4.02
C GLY A 455 -28.73 6.89 -5.42
N GLY A 456 -27.46 6.56 -5.70
CA GLY A 456 -26.94 6.61 -7.07
C GLY A 456 -27.74 5.70 -8.01
N THR A 457 -28.16 6.24 -9.17
CA THR A 457 -28.52 5.41 -10.32
C THR A 457 -27.31 4.58 -10.70
N CYS A 458 -27.42 3.25 -10.69
CA CYS A 458 -26.29 2.40 -11.06
C CYS A 458 -25.90 2.61 -12.53
N THR A 459 -24.77 3.26 -12.72
CA THR A 459 -24.06 3.35 -14.00
C THR A 459 -23.03 2.23 -14.04
N THR A 460 -23.40 1.05 -14.55
CA THR A 460 -22.46 -0.08 -14.72
C THR A 460 -21.25 0.35 -15.56
N PRO A 461 -20.05 0.52 -14.97
CA PRO A 461 -18.93 1.06 -15.73
C PRO A 461 -18.40 0.02 -16.71
N SER A 462 -18.00 0.46 -17.91
CA SER A 462 -17.31 -0.39 -18.90
C SER A 462 -16.02 -0.99 -18.36
N SER A 463 -15.39 -0.32 -17.38
CA SER A 463 -14.24 -0.77 -16.60
C SER A 463 -14.41 -0.36 -15.14
N VAL A 464 -14.21 -1.31 -14.22
CA VAL A 464 -14.15 -1.10 -12.76
C VAL A 464 -12.73 -1.41 -12.27
N ASP A 465 -12.43 -1.15 -11.00
CA ASP A 465 -11.19 -1.65 -10.40
C ASP A 465 -11.16 -3.19 -10.42
N SER A 466 -9.98 -3.80 -10.52
CA SER A 466 -9.82 -5.25 -10.36
C SER A 466 -10.33 -5.77 -9.00
N GLN A 467 -10.23 -4.98 -7.92
CA GLN A 467 -10.80 -5.30 -6.62
C GLN A 467 -12.34 -5.31 -6.64
N GLN A 468 -12.95 -4.52 -7.54
CA GLN A 468 -14.40 -4.44 -7.77
C GLN A 468 -14.94 -5.56 -8.67
N VAL A 469 -14.16 -6.61 -8.91
CA VAL A 469 -14.55 -7.82 -9.64
C VAL A 469 -14.37 -9.05 -8.74
N VAL A 470 -15.41 -9.87 -8.60
CA VAL A 470 -15.31 -11.20 -8.01
C VAL A 470 -15.52 -12.27 -9.08
N SER A 471 -14.52 -13.10 -9.32
CA SER A 471 -14.49 -14.14 -10.36
C SER A 471 -14.57 -15.54 -9.76
N PHE A 472 -15.22 -16.49 -10.46
CA PHE A 472 -15.41 -17.84 -9.92
C PHE A 472 -14.11 -18.68 -9.93
N PRO A 473 -13.77 -19.39 -8.83
CA PRO A 473 -12.56 -20.20 -8.74
C PRO A 473 -12.46 -21.29 -9.81
N GLY A 474 -11.29 -21.42 -10.43
CA GLY A 474 -10.95 -22.54 -11.32
C GLY A 474 -11.82 -22.69 -12.58
N GLY A 475 -12.62 -21.68 -12.93
CA GLY A 475 -13.61 -21.79 -14.02
C GLY A 475 -14.80 -22.70 -13.69
N GLN A 476 -15.03 -23.03 -12.41
CA GLN A 476 -16.25 -23.73 -12.01
C GLN A 476 -17.46 -22.81 -12.17
N ARG A 477 -18.57 -23.36 -12.71
CA ARG A 477 -19.86 -22.66 -12.81
C ARG A 477 -20.56 -22.64 -11.45
N THR A 478 -20.01 -21.92 -10.49
CA THR A 478 -20.70 -21.61 -9.23
C THR A 478 -21.65 -20.45 -9.49
N GLU A 479 -22.96 -20.68 -9.39
CA GLU A 479 -23.99 -19.64 -9.63
C GLU A 479 -23.96 -18.49 -8.61
N SER A 480 -23.09 -18.50 -7.60
CA SER A 480 -23.03 -17.50 -6.53
C SER A 480 -21.59 -17.11 -6.14
N ALA A 481 -21.43 -15.86 -5.69
CA ALA A 481 -20.19 -15.32 -5.14
C ALA A 481 -20.44 -14.53 -3.83
N SER A 482 -19.40 -14.43 -3.01
CA SER A 482 -19.38 -13.56 -1.83
C SER A 482 -18.69 -12.24 -2.16
N ILE A 483 -19.34 -11.12 -1.85
CA ILE A 483 -18.84 -9.75 -2.03
C ILE A 483 -18.71 -9.12 -0.65
N ALA A 484 -17.51 -8.65 -0.28
CA ALA A 484 -17.26 -7.94 0.97
C ALA A 484 -16.91 -6.48 0.70
N VAL A 485 -17.44 -5.55 1.51
CA VAL A 485 -17.21 -4.10 1.37
C VAL A 485 -17.10 -3.43 2.74
N THR A 486 -16.26 -2.39 2.85
CA THR A 486 -16.00 -1.67 4.11
C THR A 486 -16.61 -0.25 4.05
N PRO A 487 -17.86 -0.04 4.51
CA PRO A 487 -18.50 1.28 4.48
C PRO A 487 -17.91 2.23 5.53
N LEU A 488 -17.16 3.25 5.10
CA LEU A 488 -16.43 4.16 6.00
C LEU A 488 -17.28 5.28 6.65
N LYS A 489 -18.61 5.16 6.72
CA LYS A 489 -19.47 6.25 7.25
C LYS A 489 -20.82 5.75 7.74
N ALA A 490 -21.28 6.24 8.89
CA ALA A 490 -22.67 6.12 9.32
C ALA A 490 -23.58 6.88 8.33
N ALA A 491 -24.34 6.13 7.53
CA ALA A 491 -25.16 6.63 6.43
C ALA A 491 -26.06 5.52 5.86
N THR A 492 -27.02 5.89 5.01
CA THR A 492 -27.64 4.94 4.07
C THR A 492 -26.75 4.76 2.85
N TRP A 493 -26.36 3.52 2.57
CA TRP A 493 -25.54 3.13 1.42
C TRP A 493 -26.35 2.26 0.45
N ASP A 494 -25.96 2.32 -0.81
CA ASP A 494 -26.46 1.48 -1.89
C ASP A 494 -25.28 0.71 -2.49
N LEU A 495 -25.28 -0.62 -2.32
CA LEU A 495 -24.44 -1.53 -3.08
C LEU A 495 -25.09 -1.74 -4.45
N TRP A 496 -24.33 -1.65 -5.53
CA TRP A 496 -24.74 -2.11 -6.85
C TRP A 496 -23.89 -3.31 -7.27
N VAL A 497 -24.51 -4.29 -7.95
CA VAL A 497 -23.84 -5.50 -8.48
C VAL A 497 -24.37 -5.82 -9.89
N ALA A 498 -23.49 -6.13 -10.82
CA ALA A 498 -23.80 -6.59 -12.18
C ALA A 498 -23.12 -7.93 -12.48
N ALA A 499 -23.82 -8.83 -13.18
CA ALA A 499 -23.22 -10.06 -13.69
C ALA A 499 -22.39 -9.80 -14.96
N VAL A 500 -21.35 -10.61 -15.19
CA VAL A 500 -20.51 -10.56 -16.41
C VAL A 500 -20.31 -11.96 -16.95
N ASP A 501 -20.51 -12.13 -18.26
CA ASP A 501 -20.43 -13.42 -18.95
C ASP A 501 -19.06 -13.70 -19.61
N ARG A 502 -18.96 -14.87 -20.26
CA ARG A 502 -17.77 -15.31 -21.00
C ARG A 502 -17.37 -14.39 -22.16
N ALA A 503 -18.27 -13.56 -22.69
CA ALA A 503 -18.01 -12.58 -23.76
C ALA A 503 -17.65 -11.17 -23.24
N ASP A 504 -17.61 -10.98 -21.91
CA ASP A 504 -17.53 -9.70 -21.20
C ASP A 504 -18.76 -8.79 -21.35
N ASN A 505 -19.94 -9.33 -21.71
CA ASN A 505 -21.17 -8.55 -21.64
C ASN A 505 -21.50 -8.27 -20.16
N VAL A 506 -21.83 -7.03 -19.85
CA VAL A 506 -22.21 -6.61 -18.49
C VAL A 506 -23.73 -6.54 -18.39
N GLY A 507 -24.30 -7.38 -17.52
CA GLY A 507 -25.73 -7.42 -17.25
C GLY A 507 -26.24 -6.15 -16.56
N ALA A 508 -27.56 -5.94 -16.62
CA ALA A 508 -28.18 -4.88 -15.84
C ALA A 508 -28.01 -5.14 -14.33
N CYS A 509 -27.70 -4.09 -13.57
CA CYS A 509 -27.33 -4.22 -12.16
C CYS A 509 -28.51 -4.31 -11.19
N ARG A 510 -28.26 -4.96 -10.07
CA ARG A 510 -29.10 -4.96 -8.87
C ARG A 510 -28.55 -3.96 -7.86
N ASN A 511 -29.37 -2.98 -7.47
CA ASN A 511 -29.11 -2.15 -6.29
C ASN A 511 -29.69 -2.83 -5.03
N LEU A 512 -28.93 -2.79 -3.94
CA LEU A 512 -29.34 -3.20 -2.60
C LEU A 512 -28.99 -2.10 -1.60
N ARG A 513 -30.04 -1.50 -1.02
CA ARG A 513 -29.95 -0.45 -0.01
C ARG A 513 -29.79 -1.05 1.38
N PHE A 514 -28.86 -0.52 2.16
CA PHE A 514 -28.67 -0.88 3.57
C PHE A 514 -28.28 0.36 4.41
N SER A 515 -28.50 0.29 5.71
CA SER A 515 -28.13 1.36 6.65
C SER A 515 -26.90 0.95 7.43
N VAL A 516 -25.97 1.89 7.58
CA VAL A 516 -24.73 1.74 8.36
C VAL A 516 -24.82 2.65 9.57
N LEU A 517 -24.68 2.06 10.75
CA LEU A 517 -24.63 2.74 12.05
C LEU A 517 -23.21 3.26 12.34
N ARG A 518 -23.06 3.99 13.44
CA ARG A 518 -21.77 4.44 13.99
C ARG A 518 -20.76 3.30 14.11
N GLY A 519 -19.48 3.60 13.94
CA GLY A 519 -18.39 2.66 14.23
C GLY A 519 -18.36 2.25 15.70
N ARG A 520 -18.12 0.95 15.99
CA ARG A 520 -18.03 0.45 17.38
C ARG A 520 -16.80 1.03 18.09
N GLY A 521 -16.84 1.10 19.43
CA GLY A 521 -15.69 1.48 20.25
C GLY A 521 -14.50 0.49 20.12
N PRO A 522 -13.38 0.77 20.80
CA PRO A 522 -12.24 -0.15 20.83
C PRO A 522 -12.63 -1.47 21.52
N VAL A 523 -12.02 -2.57 21.06
CA VAL A 523 -12.13 -3.90 21.67
C VAL A 523 -11.08 -4.14 22.75
N ALA A 524 -10.06 -3.29 22.81
CA ALA A 524 -9.14 -3.15 23.94
C ALA A 524 -8.58 -1.72 23.96
N GLN A 525 -8.44 -1.11 25.14
CA GLN A 525 -7.84 0.22 25.32
C GLN A 525 -7.02 0.27 26.60
N TRP A 526 -5.77 0.72 26.52
CA TRP A 526 -4.94 0.98 27.69
C TRP A 526 -4.48 2.43 27.61
N ARG A 527 -4.96 3.24 28.56
CA ARG A 527 -4.61 4.67 28.65
C ARG A 527 -3.13 4.85 28.93
N LEU A 528 -2.59 4.05 29.84
CA LEU A 528 -1.26 4.24 30.45
C LEU A 528 -1.20 5.52 31.32
N ASP A 529 -2.36 5.93 31.87
CA ASP A 529 -2.48 6.64 33.15
C ASP A 529 -2.10 5.70 34.30
N GLY A 530 -1.44 6.21 35.35
CA GLY A 530 -0.96 5.43 36.49
C GLY A 530 0.26 6.05 37.17
N GLY A 531 0.34 5.95 38.50
CA GLY A 531 1.40 6.61 39.27
C GLY A 531 2.59 5.69 39.55
N ARG A 532 3.81 6.23 39.47
CA ARG A 532 5.12 5.69 39.90
C ARG A 532 5.30 4.18 40.23
N ASP A 533 4.62 3.66 41.26
CA ASP A 533 4.77 2.28 41.75
C ASP A 533 3.72 1.30 41.18
N ASP A 534 2.78 1.78 40.37
CA ASP A 534 1.72 0.98 39.76
C ASP A 534 2.29 -0.08 38.78
N THR A 535 1.68 -1.28 38.84
CA THR A 535 2.04 -2.45 38.02
C THR A 535 0.87 -3.04 37.23
N ALA A 536 -0.36 -2.64 37.54
CA ALA A 536 -1.55 -3.01 36.81
C ALA A 536 -1.80 -2.02 35.66
N VAL A 537 -2.21 -2.52 34.49
CA VAL A 537 -2.53 -1.71 33.33
C VAL A 537 -3.93 -2.08 32.85
N PRO A 538 -4.99 -1.40 33.33
CA PRO A 538 -6.36 -1.79 33.07
C PRO A 538 -6.76 -1.60 31.61
N ASP A 539 -7.57 -2.52 31.10
CA ASP A 539 -8.27 -2.37 29.83
C ASP A 539 -9.52 -1.52 30.06
N SER A 540 -9.48 -0.28 29.57
CA SER A 540 -10.55 0.71 29.63
C SER A 540 -11.59 0.55 28.52
N SER A 541 -11.53 -0.50 27.69
CA SER A 541 -12.63 -0.83 26.79
C SER A 541 -13.85 -1.32 27.56
N ALA A 542 -15.05 -1.15 27.01
CA ALA A 542 -16.31 -1.58 27.63
C ALA A 542 -16.44 -3.12 27.85
N ALA A 543 -15.43 -3.90 27.45
CA ALA A 543 -15.34 -5.34 27.72
C ALA A 543 -14.37 -5.68 28.87
N HIS A 544 -13.45 -4.78 29.22
CA HIS A 544 -12.36 -4.98 30.20
C HIS A 544 -11.60 -6.32 30.06
N ALA A 545 -11.52 -6.85 28.83
CA ALA A 545 -11.15 -8.24 28.56
C ALA A 545 -9.63 -8.48 28.55
N HIS A 546 -8.85 -7.42 28.35
CA HIS A 546 -7.40 -7.49 28.11
C HIS A 546 -6.56 -6.74 29.14
N ASN A 547 -7.00 -6.70 30.40
CA ASN A 547 -6.21 -6.18 31.53
C ASN A 547 -4.77 -6.71 31.49
N GLY A 548 -3.78 -5.83 31.55
CA GLY A 548 -2.37 -6.15 31.48
C GLY A 548 -1.62 -5.89 32.79
N THR A 549 -0.38 -6.35 32.83
CA THR A 549 0.58 -5.99 33.88
C THR A 549 1.90 -5.52 33.27
N VAL A 550 2.54 -4.56 33.93
CA VAL A 550 3.90 -4.15 33.58
C VAL A 550 4.89 -5.24 33.99
N ALA A 551 5.88 -5.49 33.14
CA ALA A 551 6.90 -6.50 33.40
C ALA A 551 7.91 -6.07 34.47
N ALA A 552 8.56 -7.06 35.10
CA ALA A 552 9.64 -6.85 36.08
C ALA A 552 10.96 -6.45 35.39
N GLY A 553 10.96 -5.29 34.74
CA GLY A 553 12.12 -4.63 34.14
C GLY A 553 12.14 -3.13 34.49
N PRO A 554 13.08 -2.35 33.97
CA PRO A 554 13.10 -0.90 34.13
C PRO A 554 12.00 -0.26 33.27
N TYR A 555 10.84 -0.07 33.87
CA TYR A 555 9.83 0.88 33.42
C TYR A 555 9.87 2.13 34.30
N GLN A 556 9.27 3.22 33.83
CA GLN A 556 8.96 4.39 34.65
C GLN A 556 7.63 4.95 34.16
N TRP A 557 6.73 5.31 35.06
CA TRP A 557 5.67 6.27 34.70
C TRP A 557 6.34 7.64 34.44
N VAL A 558 5.72 8.45 33.60
CA VAL A 558 6.13 9.83 33.26
C VAL A 558 4.91 10.61 32.77
N LEU A 559 4.96 11.94 32.82
CA LEU A 559 4.00 12.81 32.13
C LEU A 559 3.74 12.36 30.68
N GLY A 560 2.46 12.12 30.38
CA GLY A 560 1.93 11.61 29.13
C GLY A 560 1.76 12.64 28.03
N ARG A 561 0.90 12.31 27.07
CA ARG A 561 0.28 13.22 26.12
C ARG A 561 -1.16 13.53 26.52
N LEU A 562 -1.88 12.58 27.11
CA LEU A 562 -3.07 12.75 27.95
C LEU A 562 -2.75 12.11 29.31
N GLY A 563 -2.92 12.83 30.43
CA GLY A 563 -2.57 12.28 31.74
C GLY A 563 -1.12 11.81 31.82
N ASP A 564 -0.92 10.52 32.09
CA ASP A 564 0.40 9.92 32.30
C ASP A 564 0.80 9.02 31.11
N ALA A 565 1.99 8.43 31.18
CA ALA A 565 2.47 7.49 30.19
C ALA A 565 3.49 6.52 30.77
N LEU A 566 3.56 5.33 30.19
CA LEU A 566 4.55 4.34 30.56
C LEU A 566 5.80 4.47 29.67
N ARG A 567 6.97 4.63 30.29
CA ARG A 567 8.28 4.77 29.67
C ARG A 567 9.10 3.48 29.73
N PHE A 568 9.68 3.12 28.59
CA PHE A 568 10.46 1.92 28.34
C PHE A 568 11.90 2.27 27.94
N ASP A 569 12.88 1.40 28.24
CA ASP A 569 14.32 1.68 28.12
C ASP A 569 14.97 1.27 26.78
N GLY A 570 14.25 0.48 25.98
CA GLY A 570 14.71 -0.19 24.75
C GLY A 570 14.95 -1.69 24.91
N SER A 571 14.80 -2.26 26.12
CA SER A 571 14.90 -3.70 26.36
C SER A 571 13.59 -4.42 26.01
N ALA A 572 13.69 -5.65 25.50
CA ALA A 572 12.52 -6.53 25.30
C ALA A 572 11.93 -7.08 26.63
N ASP A 573 12.62 -6.80 27.75
CA ASP A 573 12.18 -7.10 29.12
C ASP A 573 11.43 -5.93 29.79
N SER A 574 11.42 -4.74 29.19
CA SER A 574 10.55 -3.61 29.57
C SER A 574 9.34 -3.58 28.63
N TYR A 575 8.17 -4.01 29.11
CA TYR A 575 6.94 -4.17 28.32
C TYR A 575 5.69 -4.25 29.23
N VAL A 576 4.51 -4.12 28.63
CA VAL A 576 3.24 -4.56 29.23
C VAL A 576 2.74 -5.78 28.48
N ALA A 577 2.28 -6.79 29.19
CA ALA A 577 1.58 -7.95 28.61
C ALA A 577 0.09 -7.94 28.98
N PRO A 578 -0.77 -7.38 28.11
CA PRO A 578 -2.20 -7.61 28.14
C PRO A 578 -2.61 -9.08 28.25
N GLY A 579 -3.64 -9.34 29.06
CA GLY A 579 -4.32 -10.62 29.17
C GLY A 579 -5.31 -10.88 28.03
N GLY A 580 -6.23 -11.83 28.24
CA GLY A 580 -7.32 -12.17 27.31
C GLY A 580 -6.92 -12.93 26.04
N GLY A 581 -5.68 -12.76 25.55
CA GLY A 581 -5.21 -13.32 24.29
C GLY A 581 -5.24 -12.30 23.14
N PRO A 582 -5.49 -12.70 21.89
CA PRO A 582 -5.56 -11.77 20.77
C PRO A 582 -6.77 -10.84 20.90
N ALA A 583 -6.57 -9.54 20.70
CA ALA A 583 -7.66 -8.55 20.73
C ALA A 583 -8.42 -8.48 19.40
N VAL A 584 -7.75 -8.80 18.29
CA VAL A 584 -8.33 -8.82 16.93
C VAL A 584 -7.90 -10.06 16.17
N ARG A 585 -8.62 -10.41 15.09
CA ARG A 585 -8.08 -11.37 14.11
C ARG A 585 -7.29 -10.64 13.03
N THR A 586 -6.03 -11.01 12.82
CA THR A 586 -5.17 -10.32 11.85
C THR A 586 -5.46 -10.69 10.39
N ASP A 587 -6.27 -11.72 10.15
CA ASP A 587 -6.81 -12.06 8.82
C ASP A 587 -8.09 -11.27 8.45
N GLN A 588 -8.61 -10.45 9.37
CA GLN A 588 -9.78 -9.59 9.17
C GLN A 588 -9.38 -8.11 9.20
N SER A 589 -10.34 -7.21 9.04
CA SER A 589 -10.05 -5.76 9.10
C SER A 589 -9.92 -5.31 10.55
N PHE A 590 -8.91 -4.49 10.84
CA PHE A 590 -8.66 -3.98 12.19
C PHE A 590 -7.87 -2.67 12.13
N SER A 591 -7.84 -1.94 13.25
CA SER A 591 -7.03 -0.74 13.43
C SER A 591 -6.38 -0.72 14.80
N VAL A 592 -5.18 -0.13 14.88
CA VAL A 592 -4.41 0.03 16.12
C VAL A 592 -3.92 1.47 16.19
N ALA A 593 -4.19 2.15 17.30
CA ALA A 593 -3.77 3.51 17.58
C ALA A 593 -2.89 3.55 18.84
N ALA A 594 -1.94 4.49 18.90
CA ALA A 594 -1.17 4.80 20.10
C ALA A 594 -0.54 6.21 19.99
N TRP A 595 -0.46 6.92 21.10
CA TRP A 595 0.48 8.03 21.25
C TRP A 595 1.86 7.50 21.61
N VAL A 596 2.89 8.01 20.94
CA VAL A 596 4.27 7.54 21.10
C VAL A 596 5.25 8.69 21.25
N ARG A 597 6.21 8.55 22.16
CA ARG A 597 7.37 9.44 22.30
C ARG A 597 8.64 8.61 22.18
N LEU A 598 9.38 8.78 21.10
CA LEU A 598 10.62 8.04 20.84
C LEU A 598 11.81 8.77 21.47
N ASP A 599 12.44 8.19 22.49
CA ASP A 599 13.54 8.85 23.23
C ASP A 599 14.89 8.81 22.47
N ARG A 600 15.06 7.94 21.46
CA ARG A 600 16.21 7.94 20.54
C ARG A 600 15.91 7.24 19.20
N SER A 601 16.54 7.70 18.12
CA SER A 601 16.50 7.07 16.79
C SER A 601 17.84 6.40 16.47
N ASP A 602 18.15 5.28 17.11
CA ASP A 602 19.45 4.60 17.00
C ASP A 602 19.59 3.67 15.77
N GLY A 603 18.47 3.38 15.09
CA GLY A 603 18.42 2.50 13.92
C GLY A 603 18.05 1.05 14.22
N VAL A 604 17.69 0.72 15.46
CA VAL A 604 17.06 -0.54 15.85
C VAL A 604 15.54 -0.45 15.62
N THR A 605 14.84 -1.57 15.46
CA THR A 605 13.36 -1.59 15.44
C THR A 605 12.83 -1.46 16.87
N HIS A 606 11.87 -0.56 17.09
CA HIS A 606 11.20 -0.35 18.38
C HIS A 606 9.69 -0.50 18.19
N ALA A 607 9.09 -1.51 18.80
CA ALA A 607 7.66 -1.81 18.67
C ALA A 607 6.86 -1.13 19.79
N ALA A 608 5.95 -0.22 19.43
CA ALA A 608 5.02 0.39 20.37
C ALA A 608 3.91 -0.62 20.72
N VAL A 609 3.29 -1.23 19.70
CA VAL A 609 2.22 -2.21 19.85
C VAL A 609 2.40 -3.34 18.84
N SER A 610 2.22 -4.59 19.25
CA SER A 610 2.14 -5.75 18.34
C SER A 610 1.14 -6.78 18.85
N GLN A 611 0.73 -7.73 18.00
CA GLN A 611 -0.01 -8.93 18.42
C GLN A 611 0.73 -10.18 17.94
N ASP A 612 0.99 -11.10 18.87
CA ASP A 612 1.94 -12.18 18.68
C ASP A 612 1.46 -13.32 17.77
N GLY A 613 2.41 -13.90 17.04
CA GLY A 613 2.35 -15.27 16.52
C GLY A 613 3.29 -16.21 17.27
N GLY A 614 3.65 -17.32 16.63
CA GLY A 614 4.66 -18.25 17.11
C GLY A 614 6.08 -17.79 16.82
N THR A 615 6.34 -17.20 15.65
CA THR A 615 7.67 -16.81 15.16
C THR A 615 7.82 -15.30 15.01
N VAL A 616 6.78 -14.64 14.48
CA VAL A 616 6.68 -13.18 14.25
C VAL A 616 5.32 -12.67 14.76
N PRO A 617 5.10 -11.37 14.97
CA PRO A 617 3.76 -10.85 15.25
C PRO A 617 2.93 -10.73 13.96
N GLY A 618 1.61 -10.79 14.05
CA GLY A 618 0.72 -10.52 12.92
C GLY A 618 0.77 -9.05 12.46
N PHE A 619 0.90 -8.13 13.41
CA PHE A 619 1.15 -6.70 13.15
C PHE A 619 2.19 -6.11 14.10
N LEU A 620 2.83 -5.01 13.67
CA LEU A 620 3.72 -4.18 14.50
C LEU A 620 3.49 -2.70 14.13
N LEU A 621 3.10 -1.89 15.11
CA LEU A 621 3.06 -0.43 15.04
C LEU A 621 4.24 0.12 15.85
N GLY A 622 5.06 1.01 15.27
CA GLY A 622 6.27 1.51 15.93
C GLY A 622 7.30 2.10 14.97
N TYR A 623 8.58 2.05 15.33
CA TYR A 623 9.71 2.50 14.51
C TYR A 623 10.47 1.30 13.92
N LEU A 624 10.79 1.32 12.63
CA LEU A 624 11.48 0.22 11.95
C LEU A 624 12.92 0.57 11.54
N ALA A 625 13.85 -0.33 11.85
CA ALA A 625 15.27 -0.22 11.50
C ALA A 625 15.51 0.02 10.00
N GLY A 626 14.84 -0.75 9.13
CA GLY A 626 15.09 -0.76 7.68
C GLY A 626 14.66 0.51 6.94
N SER A 627 13.72 1.28 7.49
CA SER A 627 13.28 2.56 6.93
C SER A 627 13.78 3.77 7.72
N GLN A 628 14.15 3.58 8.99
CA GLN A 628 14.37 4.65 9.97
C GLN A 628 13.18 5.61 10.04
N ARG A 629 11.96 5.04 10.07
CA ARG A 629 10.68 5.75 10.13
C ARG A 629 9.76 5.08 11.14
N PHE A 630 8.80 5.85 11.66
CA PHE A 630 7.58 5.24 12.18
C PHE A 630 6.88 4.50 11.04
N ALA A 631 6.26 3.36 11.34
CA ALA A 631 5.63 2.50 10.34
C ALA A 631 4.53 1.64 10.97
N PHE A 632 3.62 1.18 10.13
CA PHE A 632 2.74 0.05 10.42
C PHE A 632 3.15 -1.13 9.54
N GLN A 633 3.38 -2.28 10.15
CA GLN A 633 3.86 -3.50 9.49
C GLN A 633 2.88 -4.65 9.73
N LEU A 634 2.61 -5.44 8.69
CA LEU A 634 1.83 -6.67 8.74
C LEU A 634 2.68 -7.86 8.25
N ASN A 635 2.52 -9.02 8.89
CA ASN A 635 3.07 -10.28 8.39
C ASN A 635 1.92 -11.13 7.81
N PRO A 636 1.94 -11.49 6.51
CA PRO A 636 0.90 -12.33 5.90
C PRO A 636 0.99 -13.81 6.29
N THR A 637 2.10 -14.22 6.91
CA THR A 637 2.42 -15.59 7.36
C THR A 637 3.29 -15.56 8.63
N ASP A 638 3.29 -16.63 9.43
CA ASP A 638 4.14 -16.76 10.63
C ASP A 638 5.60 -17.12 10.26
N ALA A 639 6.23 -16.31 9.41
CA ALA A 639 7.56 -16.55 8.87
C ALA A 639 8.36 -15.25 8.68
N VAL A 640 9.61 -15.25 9.14
CA VAL A 640 10.54 -14.12 9.03
C VAL A 640 10.79 -13.75 7.55
N GLY A 641 10.73 -12.46 7.24
CA GLY A 641 11.03 -11.91 5.91
C GLY A 641 9.83 -11.68 4.99
N SER A 642 8.62 -12.05 5.40
CA SER A 642 7.40 -11.92 4.58
C SER A 642 6.67 -10.58 4.73
N ALA A 643 7.20 -9.65 5.54
CA ALA A 643 6.48 -8.48 6.02
C ALA A 643 6.19 -7.42 4.95
N VAL A 644 4.98 -6.84 4.98
CA VAL A 644 4.62 -5.60 4.27
C VAL A 644 4.60 -4.46 5.29
N ALA A 645 5.25 -3.34 4.99
CA ALA A 645 5.32 -2.18 5.88
C ALA A 645 4.98 -0.88 5.14
N VAL A 646 4.20 -0.03 5.78
CA VAL A 646 3.93 1.36 5.37
C VAL A 646 4.73 2.29 6.26
N PRO A 647 5.86 2.86 5.79
CA PRO A 647 6.64 3.83 6.55
C PRO A 647 6.06 5.25 6.42
N ALA A 648 6.22 6.06 7.47
CA ALA A 648 5.97 7.49 7.45
C ALA A 648 6.92 8.23 6.49
N THR A 649 6.48 9.35 5.92
CA THR A 649 7.29 10.12 4.97
C THR A 649 8.46 10.82 5.68
N ALA A 650 8.15 11.55 6.75
CA ALA A 650 9.10 12.28 7.59
C ALA A 650 9.80 11.39 8.62
N ALA A 651 11.05 11.74 8.96
CA ALA A 651 11.77 11.09 10.06
C ALA A 651 11.12 11.44 11.41
N PRO A 652 11.12 10.52 12.40
CA PRO A 652 10.63 10.80 13.75
C PRO A 652 11.34 11.98 14.40
N ARG A 653 10.61 12.75 15.21
CA ARG A 653 11.21 13.74 16.11
C ARG A 653 11.43 13.10 17.48
N VAL A 654 12.70 12.91 17.83
CA VAL A 654 13.09 12.38 19.13
C VAL A 654 12.60 13.30 20.25
N GLY A 655 12.05 12.71 21.31
CA GLY A 655 11.51 13.42 22.48
C GLY A 655 10.14 14.10 22.28
N ALA A 656 9.55 14.06 21.08
CA ALA A 656 8.23 14.63 20.82
C ALA A 656 7.13 13.56 20.78
N TRP A 657 5.98 13.85 21.39
CA TRP A 657 4.76 13.07 21.21
C TRP A 657 4.29 13.11 19.75
N THR A 658 3.89 11.94 19.25
CA THR A 658 3.39 11.69 17.89
C THR A 658 2.26 10.66 17.97
N HIS A 659 1.13 10.87 17.30
CA HIS A 659 0.06 9.87 17.25
C HIS A 659 0.26 8.95 16.03
N LEU A 660 0.24 7.64 16.24
CA LEU A 660 0.33 6.65 15.16
C LEU A 660 -0.98 5.87 15.07
N ILE A 661 -1.51 5.70 13.85
CA ILE A 661 -2.63 4.78 13.59
C ILE A 661 -2.26 3.86 12.42
N GLY A 662 -2.23 2.56 12.66
CA GLY A 662 -2.20 1.51 11.65
C GLY A 662 -3.60 1.00 11.34
N VAL A 663 -3.93 0.83 10.07
CA VAL A 663 -5.24 0.33 9.59
C VAL A 663 -5.02 -0.78 8.57
N TYR A 664 -5.75 -1.89 8.70
CA TYR A 664 -5.85 -2.94 7.69
C TYR A 664 -7.30 -3.13 7.25
N ASP A 665 -7.53 -3.04 5.94
CA ASP A 665 -8.83 -3.13 5.28
C ASP A 665 -8.84 -4.40 4.43
N ALA A 666 -9.27 -5.51 5.03
CA ALA A 666 -9.14 -6.84 4.45
C ALA A 666 -9.93 -7.03 3.14
N PRO A 667 -11.16 -6.50 2.97
CA PRO A 667 -11.85 -6.49 1.68
C PRO A 667 -11.15 -5.64 0.60
N ALA A 668 -10.53 -4.52 0.97
CA ALA A 668 -9.78 -3.66 0.06
C ALA A 668 -8.33 -4.13 -0.17
N HIS A 669 -7.90 -5.23 0.47
CA HIS A 669 -6.53 -5.75 0.45
C HIS A 669 -5.47 -4.66 0.64
N GLU A 670 -5.71 -3.72 1.56
CA GLU A 670 -4.86 -2.53 1.75
C GLU A 670 -4.54 -2.30 3.22
N THR A 671 -3.29 -1.91 3.50
CA THR A 671 -2.84 -1.41 4.79
C THR A 671 -2.44 0.06 4.69
N ARG A 672 -2.68 0.85 5.74
CA ARG A 672 -2.53 2.31 5.78
C ARG A 672 -1.82 2.74 7.08
N LEU A 673 -1.03 3.81 7.01
CA LEU A 673 -0.46 4.49 8.19
C LEU A 673 -0.91 5.95 8.21
N TYR A 674 -1.43 6.39 9.36
CA TYR A 674 -1.66 7.80 9.66
C TYR A 674 -0.70 8.23 10.78
N VAL A 675 -0.18 9.46 10.68
CA VAL A 675 0.68 10.11 11.67
C VAL A 675 0.13 11.47 11.98
N ASP A 676 -0.09 11.78 13.27
CA ASP A 676 -0.75 13.01 13.74
C ASP A 676 -2.07 13.30 12.99
N GLY A 677 -2.84 12.24 12.70
CA GLY A 677 -4.12 12.26 11.97
C GLY A 677 -3.98 12.23 10.44
N VAL A 678 -2.80 12.51 9.90
CA VAL A 678 -2.55 12.67 8.45
C VAL A 678 -2.04 11.37 7.82
N LEU A 679 -2.72 10.92 6.75
CA LEU A 679 -2.33 9.74 5.96
C LEU A 679 -0.90 9.91 5.40
N GLN A 680 0.00 8.98 5.75
CA GLN A 680 1.37 8.97 5.26
C GLN A 680 1.58 8.10 4.01
N GLY A 681 0.72 7.11 3.81
CA GLY A 681 0.77 6.20 2.67
C GLY A 681 -0.08 4.95 2.88
N THR A 682 -0.15 4.13 1.83
CA THR A 682 -0.81 2.83 1.83
C THR A 682 0.06 1.79 1.13
N ALA A 683 -0.24 0.49 1.33
CA ALA A 683 0.36 -0.60 0.58
C ALA A 683 -0.66 -1.73 0.34
N PRO A 684 -0.64 -2.39 -0.83
CA PRO A 684 -1.47 -3.57 -1.08
C PRO A 684 -0.93 -4.77 -0.30
N VAL A 685 -1.81 -5.49 0.39
CA VAL A 685 -1.49 -6.69 1.18
C VAL A 685 -2.72 -7.57 1.37
N THR A 686 -2.53 -8.88 1.26
CA THR A 686 -3.53 -9.88 1.63
C THR A 686 -2.97 -10.72 2.77
N VAL A 687 -3.46 -10.49 3.99
CA VAL A 687 -3.11 -11.31 5.16
C VAL A 687 -4.06 -12.50 5.23
N SER A 688 -3.52 -13.71 5.02
CA SER A 688 -4.28 -14.98 5.12
C SER A 688 -4.04 -15.73 6.43
N TRP A 689 -3.34 -15.12 7.38
CA TRP A 689 -2.95 -15.73 8.65
C TRP A 689 -3.46 -14.91 9.84
N ASN A 690 -4.11 -15.60 10.77
CA ASN A 690 -4.52 -15.04 12.05
C ASN A 690 -3.46 -15.31 13.13
N ALA A 691 -2.81 -14.26 13.63
CA ALA A 691 -1.86 -14.32 14.72
C ALA A 691 -2.60 -14.42 16.07
N THR A 692 -2.65 -15.63 16.64
CA THR A 692 -3.49 -15.97 17.81
C THR A 692 -2.83 -15.77 19.18
N GLY A 693 -1.68 -15.10 19.25
CA GLY A 693 -1.03 -14.72 20.50
C GLY A 693 -1.61 -13.44 21.09
N GLY A 694 -1.15 -13.08 22.30
CA GLY A 694 -1.59 -11.86 22.98
C GLY A 694 -1.13 -10.58 22.29
N VAL A 695 -1.82 -9.48 22.56
CA VAL A 695 -1.29 -8.13 22.31
C VAL A 695 -0.08 -7.90 23.23
N GLN A 696 0.94 -7.20 22.75
CA GLN A 696 2.13 -6.80 23.49
C GLN A 696 2.35 -5.29 23.30
N ILE A 697 2.59 -4.57 24.39
CA ILE A 697 2.91 -3.14 24.38
C ILE A 697 4.37 -2.98 24.78
N GLY A 698 5.11 -2.18 24.02
CA GLY A 698 6.54 -1.94 24.25
C GLY A 698 7.48 -3.01 23.70
N ARG A 699 7.02 -4.04 22.97
CA ARG A 699 7.89 -5.05 22.31
C ARG A 699 7.21 -5.81 21.17
N SER A 700 7.97 -6.69 20.50
CA SER A 700 7.51 -7.59 19.43
C SER A 700 8.27 -8.93 19.40
N LYS A 701 7.88 -9.88 18.53
CA LYS A 701 8.61 -11.13 18.28
C LYS A 701 9.43 -11.12 16.97
N SER A 702 10.53 -11.85 16.96
CA SER A 702 11.23 -12.27 15.74
C SER A 702 11.98 -13.58 15.96
N GLY A 703 11.85 -14.53 15.03
CA GLY A 703 12.44 -15.87 15.17
C GLY A 703 11.92 -16.66 16.39
N GLY A 704 10.75 -16.29 16.93
CA GLY A 704 10.16 -16.86 18.15
C GLY A 704 10.66 -16.25 19.47
N GLY A 705 11.69 -15.40 19.45
CA GLY A 705 12.16 -14.63 20.61
C GLY A 705 11.55 -13.23 20.65
N TYR A 706 11.40 -12.65 21.84
CA TYR A 706 11.04 -11.23 21.97
C TYR A 706 12.22 -10.32 21.61
N THR A 707 11.92 -9.21 20.93
CA THR A 707 12.90 -8.25 20.44
C THR A 707 12.25 -6.89 20.17
N GLY A 708 13.09 -5.90 19.85
CA GLY A 708 12.65 -4.55 19.47
C GLY A 708 11.84 -3.86 20.55
N GLY A 709 12.36 -3.87 21.78
CA GLY A 709 11.76 -3.16 22.92
C GLY A 709 11.63 -1.66 22.63
N TRP A 710 10.56 -1.03 23.07
CA TRP A 710 10.33 0.40 22.88
C TRP A 710 11.30 1.24 23.69
N VAL A 711 11.68 2.41 23.18
CA VAL A 711 12.55 3.36 23.88
C VAL A 711 11.90 4.74 23.95
N GLY A 712 11.56 5.16 25.16
CA GLY A 712 10.72 6.33 25.43
C GLY A 712 9.33 5.93 25.88
N ALA A 713 8.35 6.82 25.74
CA ALA A 713 7.02 6.67 26.35
C ALA A 713 5.93 6.24 25.34
N LEU A 714 4.89 5.59 25.85
CA LEU A 714 3.66 5.20 25.14
C LEU A 714 2.43 5.61 25.98
N ASP A 715 1.35 5.96 25.28
CA ASP A 715 0.11 6.51 25.83
C ASP A 715 -1.08 6.14 24.92
N GLU A 716 -2.27 5.98 25.50
CA GLU A 716 -3.59 5.84 24.87
C GLU A 716 -3.64 4.85 23.70
N VAL A 717 -3.12 3.66 24.00
CA VAL A 717 -3.09 2.51 23.10
C VAL A 717 -4.50 1.95 22.93
N ARG A 718 -5.01 1.91 21.70
CA ARG A 718 -6.37 1.46 21.38
C ARG A 718 -6.37 0.48 20.21
N VAL A 719 -7.17 -0.58 20.31
CA VAL A 719 -7.32 -1.61 19.26
C VAL A 719 -8.79 -1.75 18.88
N TYR A 720 -9.08 -1.82 17.58
CA TYR A 720 -10.43 -1.88 17.00
C TYR A 720 -10.55 -3.06 16.03
N ASP A 721 -11.63 -3.84 16.11
CA ASP A 721 -11.93 -4.97 15.20
C ASP A 721 -12.55 -4.54 13.86
N ARG A 722 -12.15 -3.34 13.38
CA ARG A 722 -12.67 -2.66 12.20
C ARG A 722 -11.67 -1.63 11.67
N VAL A 723 -11.95 -1.09 10.49
CA VAL A 723 -11.30 0.13 9.99
C VAL A 723 -11.75 1.35 10.81
N LEU A 724 -10.80 2.19 11.21
CA LEU A 724 -11.07 3.56 11.68
C LEU A 724 -11.24 4.49 10.49
N THR A 725 -12.18 5.42 10.58
CA THR A 725 -12.56 6.29 9.46
C THR A 725 -11.76 7.59 9.43
N ASP A 726 -11.23 7.92 8.25
CA ASP A 726 -10.57 9.18 7.90
C ASP A 726 -11.54 10.22 7.31
N VAL A 727 -12.65 9.76 6.73
CA VAL A 727 -13.71 10.63 6.23
C VAL A 727 -14.50 11.29 7.37
N PRO A 728 -14.89 12.57 7.24
CA PRO A 728 -15.82 13.23 8.15
C PRO A 728 -17.14 12.46 8.32
N SER A 729 -17.30 11.93 9.52
CA SER A 729 -18.45 11.14 9.94
C SER A 729 -19.67 12.06 10.17
N LEU A 730 -20.83 11.70 9.64
CA LEU A 730 -22.10 12.39 9.94
C LEU A 730 -22.80 11.64 11.09
N GLU A 731 -22.06 11.43 12.17
CA GLU A 731 -22.66 10.92 13.40
C GLU A 731 -23.67 11.95 13.91
N PRO A 732 -24.89 11.54 14.30
CA PRO A 732 -25.68 12.33 15.23
C PRO A 732 -24.84 12.61 16.48
N ALA A 733 -25.01 13.79 17.09
CA ALA A 733 -24.31 14.17 18.32
C ALA A 733 -24.36 13.04 19.35
N ASP A 734 -23.19 12.66 19.88
CA ASP A 734 -23.08 11.60 20.87
C ASP A 734 -23.19 12.18 22.28
N PRO A 735 -24.23 11.85 23.06
CA PRO A 735 -24.34 12.30 24.45
C PRO A 735 -23.22 11.75 25.34
N ALA A 736 -22.52 10.69 24.90
CA ALA A 736 -21.42 10.05 25.60
C ALA A 736 -20.02 10.39 25.02
N ASP A 737 -19.91 11.35 24.09
CA ASP A 737 -18.63 11.95 23.67
C ASP A 737 -18.52 13.36 24.30
N PRO A 738 -17.82 13.53 25.43
CA PRO A 738 -17.67 14.84 26.06
C PRO A 738 -16.99 15.89 25.17
N ALA A 739 -16.34 15.45 24.07
CA ALA A 739 -15.62 16.28 23.12
C ALA A 739 -16.38 16.57 21.80
N ASP A 740 -17.67 16.20 21.67
CA ASP A 740 -18.63 16.89 20.77
C ASP A 740 -20.12 16.56 21.07
N PRO A 741 -20.66 16.91 22.26
CA PRO A 741 -22.06 16.61 22.62
C PRO A 741 -23.13 17.34 21.79
N ASN A 742 -22.75 18.15 20.79
CA ASN A 742 -23.67 18.83 19.87
C ASN A 742 -23.43 18.51 18.37
N GLY A 743 -22.41 17.71 18.01
CA GLY A 743 -22.12 17.31 16.62
C GLY A 743 -21.77 18.48 15.70
N SER A 744 -21.03 19.46 16.23
CA SER A 744 -21.01 20.84 15.71
C SER A 744 -20.18 21.01 14.43
N VAL A 745 -19.09 20.23 14.31
CA VAL A 745 -18.22 20.17 13.14
C VAL A 745 -17.88 18.70 12.85
N PRO A 746 -18.32 18.12 11.71
CA PRO A 746 -18.00 16.73 11.36
C PRO A 746 -16.49 16.47 11.27
N ARG A 747 -15.94 15.84 12.32
CA ARG A 747 -14.59 15.26 12.33
C ARG A 747 -14.62 13.79 11.91
N SER A 748 -13.46 13.25 11.55
CA SER A 748 -13.29 11.81 11.38
C SER A 748 -12.96 11.14 12.73
N GLU A 749 -12.86 9.82 12.76
CA GLU A 749 -12.43 9.11 13.97
C GLU A 749 -10.92 9.21 14.15
N ILE A 750 -10.18 9.11 13.04
CA ILE A 750 -8.71 9.23 12.96
C ILE A 750 -8.24 10.62 13.43
N ASP A 751 -8.96 11.68 13.04
CA ASP A 751 -8.69 13.05 13.46
C ASP A 751 -8.97 13.28 14.96
N ARG A 752 -10.11 12.81 15.47
CA ARG A 752 -10.45 12.92 16.91
C ARG A 752 -9.42 12.26 17.82
N LEU A 753 -8.91 11.07 17.45
CA LEU A 753 -7.89 10.37 18.23
C LEU A 753 -6.52 11.08 18.19
N ALA A 754 -6.22 11.80 17.12
CA ALA A 754 -4.95 12.51 16.91
C ALA A 754 -4.96 13.98 17.40
N THR A 755 -6.13 14.58 17.64
CA THR A 755 -6.27 15.99 18.04
C THR A 755 -6.89 16.27 19.43
N PRO A 756 -6.87 15.36 20.44
CA PRO A 756 -7.46 15.65 21.73
C PRO A 756 -6.79 16.88 22.38
N PRO A 757 -7.56 17.87 22.85
CA PRO A 757 -7.00 19.08 23.44
C PRO A 757 -6.33 18.77 24.78
N VAL A 758 -5.13 19.31 24.99
CA VAL A 758 -4.49 19.41 26.31
C VAL A 758 -3.99 20.83 26.50
N GLU A 759 -4.24 21.36 27.70
CA GLU A 759 -3.88 22.71 28.11
C GLU A 759 -2.38 22.79 28.41
N GLU A 760 -1.68 23.58 27.61
CA GLU A 760 -0.26 23.89 27.76
C GLU A 760 -0.06 25.14 28.62
N ALA A 761 -1.03 26.05 28.64
CA ALA A 761 -1.03 27.21 29.53
C ALA A 761 -2.46 27.73 29.77
N ASP A 762 -2.72 28.17 31.00
CA ASP A 762 -3.91 28.92 31.41
C ASP A 762 -3.44 30.15 32.20
N TYR A 763 -3.74 31.35 31.71
CA TYR A 763 -3.48 32.61 32.40
C TYR A 763 -4.82 33.34 32.65
N PRO A 764 -5.36 33.29 33.89
CA PRO A 764 -6.51 34.11 34.29
C PRO A 764 -6.17 35.60 34.37
N LEU A 765 -4.88 35.96 34.43
CA LEU A 765 -4.38 37.34 34.44
C LEU A 765 -4.98 38.20 35.56
N ASP A 766 -5.30 37.55 36.68
CA ASP A 766 -6.10 38.07 37.79
C ASP A 766 -5.27 38.93 38.76
N ARG A 767 -4.47 39.84 38.19
CA ARG A 767 -3.35 40.60 38.78
C ARG A 767 -2.07 39.80 39.06
N ASP A 768 -2.05 38.54 38.66
CA ASP A 768 -0.87 37.67 38.68
C ASP A 768 -0.53 37.16 37.26
N PRO A 769 0.75 37.04 36.88
CA PRO A 769 1.18 36.51 35.58
C PRO A 769 1.49 35.00 35.59
N GLY A 770 1.09 34.26 36.62
CA GLY A 770 1.23 32.82 36.74
C GLY A 770 0.43 32.02 35.71
N ASP A 771 0.91 30.82 35.42
CA ASP A 771 0.25 29.81 34.60
C ASP A 771 -0.38 28.75 35.51
N ILE A 772 -1.70 28.60 35.48
CA ILE A 772 -2.44 27.68 36.33
C ILE A 772 -2.72 26.31 35.70
N SER A 773 -2.26 26.05 34.47
CA SER A 773 -2.35 24.72 33.84
C SER A 773 -1.45 23.66 34.50
N GLY A 774 -0.71 24.02 35.55
CA GLY A 774 0.29 23.19 36.20
C GLY A 774 1.61 23.06 35.41
N ASN A 775 1.70 23.62 34.20
CA ASN A 775 2.95 23.63 33.42
C ASN A 775 3.95 24.71 33.91
N TYR A 776 3.49 25.67 34.72
CA TYR A 776 4.31 26.76 35.32
C TYR A 776 5.12 27.55 34.27
N ARG A 777 4.50 27.85 33.13
CA ARG A 777 5.02 28.68 32.03
C ARG A 777 4.81 30.19 32.29
N THR A 778 5.09 30.68 33.50
CA THR A 778 4.89 32.09 33.93
C THR A 778 5.36 33.13 32.90
N VAL A 779 4.56 34.18 32.67
CA VAL A 779 4.91 35.26 31.72
C VAL A 779 5.64 36.43 32.41
N VAL A 780 6.71 36.92 31.79
CA VAL A 780 7.47 38.08 32.28
C VAL A 780 6.88 39.36 31.69
N LEU A 781 6.39 40.25 32.56
CA LEU A 781 5.84 41.56 32.22
C LEU A 781 6.94 42.54 31.75
N SER A 782 6.64 43.35 30.75
CA SER A 782 7.57 44.33 30.17
C SER A 782 6.85 45.56 29.60
N GLY A 783 7.58 46.67 29.43
CA GLY A 783 7.07 47.91 28.83
C GLY A 783 6.09 48.67 29.72
N ASP A 784 4.97 49.13 29.16
CA ASP A 784 3.88 49.83 29.86
C ASP A 784 2.72 48.92 30.32
N ALA A 785 3.04 47.64 30.56
CA ALA A 785 2.15 46.67 31.16
C ALA A 785 1.55 47.16 32.49
N SER A 786 0.25 46.90 32.68
CA SER A 786 -0.54 47.36 33.83
C SER A 786 -1.70 46.41 34.12
N TRP A 787 -2.37 46.59 35.26
CA TRP A 787 -3.54 45.80 35.66
C TRP A 787 -4.80 46.68 35.70
N VAL A 788 -5.90 46.19 35.13
CA VAL A 788 -7.24 46.81 35.17
C VAL A 788 -8.28 45.80 35.67
N PRO A 789 -9.55 46.17 35.94
CA PRO A 789 -10.60 45.19 36.20
C PRO A 789 -10.89 44.33 34.94
N GLY A 790 -10.99 43.02 35.12
CA GLY A 790 -11.27 42.06 34.04
C GLY A 790 -12.72 41.99 33.59
N ARG A 791 -12.98 41.00 32.73
CA ARG A 791 -14.32 40.46 32.43
C ARG A 791 -14.67 39.37 33.44
N VAL A 792 -13.70 38.51 33.74
CA VAL A 792 -13.75 37.51 34.80
C VAL A 792 -12.83 37.99 35.95
N GLY A 793 -12.99 37.42 37.15
CA GLY A 793 -12.11 37.70 38.28
C GLY A 793 -12.08 39.16 38.77
N GLY A 794 -10.95 39.53 39.35
CA GLY A 794 -10.62 40.85 39.89
C GLY A 794 -9.59 41.65 39.08
N GLY A 795 -9.04 41.12 37.99
CA GLY A 795 -7.93 41.68 37.22
C GLY A 795 -7.97 41.32 35.73
N ALA A 796 -7.20 42.05 34.93
CA ALA A 796 -6.85 41.73 33.55
C ALA A 796 -5.59 42.49 33.14
N PHE A 797 -4.78 41.88 32.27
CA PHE A 797 -3.53 42.45 31.74
C PHE A 797 -3.83 43.56 30.73
N HIS A 798 -3.24 44.75 30.93
CA HIS A 798 -3.54 45.94 30.14
C HIS A 798 -2.27 46.57 29.54
N VAL A 799 -2.32 46.84 28.24
CA VAL A 799 -1.25 47.45 27.43
C VAL A 799 -1.73 48.79 26.86
N ALA A 800 -1.00 49.86 27.18
CA ALA A 800 -1.29 51.21 26.74
C ALA A 800 -0.43 51.67 25.55
N GLY A 801 0.65 50.94 25.22
CA GLY A 801 1.55 51.31 24.13
C GLY A 801 2.52 50.19 23.73
N ALA A 802 3.67 50.09 24.40
CA ALA A 802 4.76 49.16 24.11
C ALA A 802 4.95 48.08 25.19
N GLY A 803 3.90 47.81 25.98
CA GLY A 803 3.84 46.72 26.95
C GLY A 803 3.63 45.34 26.32
N ALA A 804 4.18 44.30 26.95
CA ALA A 804 3.94 42.91 26.60
C ALA A 804 4.25 41.99 27.80
N ALA A 805 3.60 40.84 27.87
CA ALA A 805 4.02 39.72 28.72
C ALA A 805 4.54 38.59 27.82
N ALA A 806 5.59 37.88 28.22
CA ALA A 806 6.14 36.78 27.41
C ALA A 806 6.70 35.65 28.25
N THR A 807 6.49 34.41 27.81
CA THR A 807 7.10 33.20 28.39
C THR A 807 8.59 33.12 28.05
N ALA A 808 9.30 32.16 28.64
CA ALA A 808 10.70 31.86 28.29
C ALA A 808 10.87 31.04 26.98
N GLY A 809 9.79 30.42 26.48
CA GLY A 809 9.77 29.52 25.32
C GLY A 809 8.34 29.18 24.88
N PRO A 810 8.16 28.39 23.81
CA PRO A 810 6.83 28.15 23.22
C PRO A 810 5.86 27.48 24.20
N ALA A 811 4.58 27.82 24.10
CA ALA A 811 3.51 27.12 24.82
C ALA A 811 3.03 25.91 24.01
N VAL A 812 2.65 26.11 22.74
CA VAL A 812 2.11 25.07 21.85
C VAL A 812 3.08 24.68 20.75
N ARG A 813 3.02 23.41 20.33
CA ARG A 813 3.80 22.87 19.20
C ARG A 813 3.13 23.20 17.87
N THR A 814 3.68 24.17 17.13
CA THR A 814 2.98 24.80 15.99
C THR A 814 2.97 23.99 14.70
N SER A 815 3.68 22.86 14.62
CA SER A 815 3.60 21.95 13.45
C SER A 815 2.46 20.93 13.50
N SER A 816 1.74 20.84 14.62
CA SER A 816 0.59 19.97 14.88
C SER A 816 -0.68 20.82 15.00
N SER A 817 -1.86 20.22 15.19
CA SER A 817 -3.06 20.98 15.55
C SER A 817 -2.89 21.68 16.89
N PHE A 818 -3.34 22.93 17.01
CA PHE A 818 -3.29 23.72 18.25
C PHE A 818 -4.41 24.76 18.27
N THR A 819 -4.80 25.20 19.46
CA THR A 819 -5.86 26.20 19.67
C THR A 819 -5.46 27.19 20.73
N LEU A 820 -5.63 28.49 20.47
CA LEU A 820 -5.46 29.54 21.48
C LEU A 820 -6.80 30.21 21.72
N THR A 821 -7.12 30.54 22.96
CA THR A 821 -8.24 31.41 23.32
C THR A 821 -7.74 32.62 24.11
N ALA A 822 -8.51 33.71 24.06
CA ALA A 822 -8.30 34.89 24.89
C ALA A 822 -9.59 35.69 25.02
N VAL A 823 -9.88 36.18 26.23
CA VAL A 823 -10.83 37.28 26.42
C VAL A 823 -10.09 38.60 26.17
N VAL A 824 -10.62 39.45 25.28
CA VAL A 824 -9.94 40.67 24.84
C VAL A 824 -10.87 41.87 24.81
N LYS A 825 -10.33 43.06 25.13
CA LYS A 825 -11.01 44.35 25.00
C LYS A 825 -10.09 45.36 24.36
N LEU A 826 -10.37 45.65 23.09
CA LEU A 826 -9.63 46.64 22.30
C LEU A 826 -10.22 48.04 22.53
N GLU A 827 -9.41 49.00 22.96
CA GLU A 827 -9.88 50.37 23.26
C GLU A 827 -10.10 51.22 22.01
N THR A 828 -9.31 50.99 20.96
CA THR A 828 -9.36 51.75 19.70
C THR A 828 -9.42 50.82 18.49
N VAL A 829 -10.39 51.06 17.60
CA VAL A 829 -10.52 50.38 16.30
C VAL A 829 -10.01 51.37 15.23
N ASP A 830 -8.74 51.25 14.85
CA ASP A 830 -8.07 52.16 13.91
C ASP A 830 -7.48 51.42 12.69
N GLY A 831 -6.57 52.05 11.94
CA GLY A 831 -5.93 51.47 10.76
C GLY A 831 -4.71 50.56 11.03
N GLY A 832 -4.32 50.38 12.29
CA GLY A 832 -3.20 49.55 12.72
C GLY A 832 -3.55 48.07 12.89
N THR A 833 -2.54 47.25 13.13
CA THR A 833 -2.68 45.85 13.52
C THR A 833 -2.37 45.72 15.00
N HIS A 834 -3.29 45.15 15.77
CA HIS A 834 -3.13 44.96 17.22
C HIS A 834 -3.22 43.48 17.55
N THR A 835 -2.12 42.89 18.03
CA THR A 835 -2.04 41.44 18.27
C THR A 835 -2.16 41.14 19.76
N ALA A 836 -3.20 40.40 20.16
CA ALA A 836 -3.47 40.06 21.55
C ALA A 836 -2.57 38.92 22.01
N VAL A 837 -2.51 37.83 21.24
CA VAL A 837 -1.70 36.65 21.56
C VAL A 837 -0.93 36.21 20.32
N SER A 838 0.37 35.93 20.45
CA SER A 838 1.19 35.38 19.37
C SER A 838 2.25 34.40 19.85
N GLN A 839 2.76 33.61 18.91
CA GLN A 839 4.03 32.89 18.97
C GLN A 839 4.64 33.01 17.56
N ASP A 840 5.91 32.67 17.34
CA ASP A 840 6.51 32.71 15.99
C ASP A 840 5.71 31.90 14.92
N GLY A 841 4.87 30.95 15.37
CA GLY A 841 4.00 30.14 14.51
C GLY A 841 2.56 30.67 14.30
N PHE A 842 2.10 31.72 14.98
CA PHE A 842 0.73 32.25 14.82
C PHE A 842 0.54 33.68 15.39
N ALA A 843 -0.52 34.37 14.97
CA ALA A 843 -0.99 35.58 15.64
C ALA A 843 -2.53 35.67 15.68
N LEU A 844 -3.09 35.93 16.86
CA LEU A 844 -4.51 36.22 17.11
C LEU A 844 -4.66 37.73 17.33
N GLN A 845 -5.30 38.41 16.38
CA GLN A 845 -5.07 39.84 16.15
C GLN A 845 -6.30 40.58 15.59
N TYR A 846 -6.40 41.88 15.88
CA TYR A 846 -7.17 42.83 15.09
C TYR A 846 -6.34 43.28 13.87
N ARG A 847 -7.01 43.47 12.73
CA ARG A 847 -6.40 43.98 11.49
C ARG A 847 -7.13 45.22 10.96
N GLY A 848 -6.51 46.39 11.08
CA GLY A 848 -7.07 47.67 10.65
C GLY A 848 -7.17 47.87 9.13
N ASP A 849 -6.49 47.05 8.33
CA ASP A 849 -6.68 47.03 6.87
C ASP A 849 -7.98 46.32 6.44
N THR A 850 -8.58 45.51 7.32
CA THR A 850 -9.88 44.86 7.10
C THR A 850 -10.98 45.33 8.07
N GLY A 851 -10.60 45.92 9.20
CA GLY A 851 -11.50 46.28 10.29
C GLY A 851 -12.07 45.06 11.03
N LYS A 852 -11.35 43.94 11.09
CA LYS A 852 -11.81 42.64 11.62
C LYS A 852 -10.85 42.01 12.63
N TRP A 853 -11.41 41.11 13.43
CA TRP A 853 -10.63 40.06 14.09
C TRP A 853 -10.09 39.07 13.05
N ALA A 854 -8.86 38.60 13.27
CA ALA A 854 -8.15 37.70 12.38
C ALA A 854 -7.25 36.73 13.16
N PHE A 855 -7.07 35.54 12.60
CA PHE A 855 -6.10 34.56 13.05
C PHE A 855 -5.18 34.21 11.88
N ARG A 856 -3.86 34.24 12.09
CA ARG A 856 -2.86 34.25 11.02
C ARG A 856 -1.72 33.25 11.29
N LEU A 857 -1.28 32.58 10.22
CA LEU A 857 -0.13 31.68 10.18
C LEU A 857 1.11 32.31 9.51
N PRO A 858 2.31 31.69 9.60
CA PRO A 858 3.57 32.30 9.14
C PRO A 858 3.74 32.29 7.62
N ASP A 859 3.04 31.41 6.91
CA ASP A 859 2.95 31.35 5.45
C ASP A 859 2.14 32.51 4.84
N GLY A 860 1.45 33.28 5.68
CA GLY A 860 0.55 34.38 5.30
C GLY A 860 -0.93 33.99 5.30
N THR A 861 -1.27 32.70 5.45
CA THR A 861 -2.66 32.25 5.53
C THR A 861 -3.34 32.93 6.71
N THR A 862 -4.41 33.66 6.43
CA THR A 862 -5.14 34.49 7.40
C THR A 862 -6.63 34.23 7.25
N VAL A 863 -7.29 33.87 8.35
CA VAL A 863 -8.76 33.83 8.43
C VAL A 863 -9.27 35.08 9.15
N THR A 864 -10.41 35.62 8.73
CA THR A 864 -11.03 36.82 9.33
C THR A 864 -12.48 36.54 9.75
N ALA A 865 -12.89 37.10 10.89
CA ALA A 865 -14.27 37.01 11.37
C ALA A 865 -15.25 37.86 10.55
N LYS A 866 -16.54 37.48 10.48
CA LYS A 866 -17.59 38.35 9.90
C LYS A 866 -17.98 39.42 10.92
N LYS A 867 -18.13 39.04 12.19
CA LYS A 867 -18.29 39.93 13.35
C LYS A 867 -17.10 40.89 13.47
N ALA A 868 -17.40 42.17 13.62
CA ALA A 868 -16.39 43.22 13.79
C ALA A 868 -16.07 43.43 15.29
N PRO A 869 -14.88 43.92 15.64
CA PRO A 869 -14.63 44.47 16.97
C PRO A 869 -15.55 45.65 17.27
N VAL A 870 -15.83 45.88 18.55
CA VAL A 870 -16.46 47.10 19.05
C VAL A 870 -15.54 47.68 20.11
N ALA A 871 -15.11 48.93 19.91
CA ALA A 871 -14.21 49.62 20.82
C ALA A 871 -14.77 49.62 22.26
N ASN A 872 -13.91 49.30 23.23
CA ASN A 872 -14.22 49.21 24.66
C ASN A 872 -15.25 48.13 25.08
N GLN A 873 -15.57 47.18 24.21
CA GLN A 873 -16.33 45.97 24.59
C GLN A 873 -15.39 44.76 24.70
N TRP A 874 -15.69 43.87 25.64
CA TRP A 874 -15.06 42.55 25.73
C TRP A 874 -15.59 41.63 24.63
N ALA A 875 -14.73 40.79 24.07
CA ALA A 875 -15.07 39.65 23.23
C ALA A 875 -14.14 38.48 23.55
N HIS A 876 -14.65 37.25 23.53
CA HIS A 876 -13.83 36.04 23.58
C HIS A 876 -13.43 35.65 22.15
N LEU A 877 -12.14 35.50 21.90
CA LEU A 877 -11.59 35.04 20.62
C LEU A 877 -11.00 33.64 20.77
N ALA A 878 -11.24 32.77 19.80
CA ALA A 878 -10.49 31.51 19.68
C ALA A 878 -9.93 31.36 18.26
N GLY A 879 -8.63 31.08 18.17
CA GLY A 879 -7.93 30.72 16.95
C GLY A 879 -7.59 29.23 16.96
N VAL A 880 -8.18 28.47 16.04
CA VAL A 880 -7.98 27.01 15.92
C VAL A 880 -7.21 26.72 14.64
N TYR A 881 -6.07 26.02 14.76
CA TYR A 881 -5.40 25.38 13.64
C TYR A 881 -5.53 23.86 13.76
N ASP A 882 -5.98 23.25 12.67
CA ASP A 882 -6.36 21.86 12.56
C ASP A 882 -5.58 21.25 11.40
N ALA A 883 -4.50 20.54 11.72
CA ALA A 883 -3.60 19.94 10.76
C ALA A 883 -4.20 18.70 10.08
N GLY A 884 -5.13 17.99 10.74
CA GLY A 884 -5.80 16.80 10.22
C GLY A 884 -6.81 17.17 9.13
N ALA A 885 -7.65 18.18 9.37
CA ALA A 885 -8.58 18.72 8.38
C ALA A 885 -7.95 19.73 7.40
N GLY A 886 -6.69 20.12 7.61
CA GLY A 886 -6.01 21.17 6.83
C GLY A 886 -6.74 22.52 6.92
N ALA A 887 -7.17 22.91 8.12
CA ALA A 887 -8.08 24.02 8.34
C ALA A 887 -7.58 25.03 9.38
N LEU A 888 -7.83 26.31 9.11
CA LEU A 888 -7.65 27.43 10.04
C LEU A 888 -9.02 28.03 10.32
N ARG A 889 -9.41 28.16 11.60
CA ARG A 889 -10.72 28.69 12.02
C ARG A 889 -10.55 29.83 13.02
N ILE A 890 -11.49 30.77 13.01
CA ILE A 890 -11.63 31.81 14.04
C ILE A 890 -13.06 31.84 14.57
N TYR A 891 -13.18 31.84 15.89
CA TYR A 891 -14.43 31.98 16.62
C TYR A 891 -14.44 33.32 17.36
N VAL A 892 -15.63 33.92 17.50
CA VAL A 892 -15.85 35.13 18.32
C VAL A 892 -17.10 34.93 19.15
N ASP A 893 -16.97 35.00 20.48
CA ASP A 893 -18.02 34.71 21.45
C ASP A 893 -18.73 33.37 21.16
N ALA A 894 -17.92 32.30 21.12
CA ALA A 894 -18.25 30.91 20.77
C ALA A 894 -18.78 30.65 19.34
N ALA A 895 -19.13 31.67 18.55
CA ALA A 895 -19.62 31.47 17.18
C ALA A 895 -18.48 31.28 16.17
N LEU A 896 -18.58 30.27 15.29
CA LEU A 896 -17.64 30.06 14.18
C LEU A 896 -17.79 31.18 13.12
N GLU A 897 -16.92 32.17 13.25
CA GLU A 897 -16.97 33.40 12.48
C GLU A 897 -16.27 33.30 11.12
N GLY A 898 -15.19 32.53 11.01
CA GLY A 898 -14.51 32.30 9.73
C GLY A 898 -13.72 31.00 9.67
N SER A 899 -13.50 30.49 8.46
CA SER A 899 -12.60 29.36 8.17
C SER A 899 -11.83 29.57 6.87
N ALA A 900 -10.65 28.94 6.77
CA ALA A 900 -9.80 28.89 5.58
C ALA A 900 -9.10 27.52 5.50
N SER A 901 -8.76 27.08 4.28
CA SER A 901 -7.94 25.86 4.08
C SER A 901 -6.45 26.20 4.08
N VAL A 902 -5.65 25.34 4.70
CA VAL A 902 -4.18 25.45 4.80
C VAL A 902 -3.56 24.40 3.90
N ALA A 903 -2.86 24.83 2.84
CA ALA A 903 -2.38 23.93 1.78
C ALA A 903 -1.06 23.21 2.10
N SER A 904 -0.36 23.61 3.16
CA SER A 904 0.90 23.03 3.61
C SER A 904 1.03 23.16 5.12
N GLY A 905 1.43 22.08 5.80
CA GLY A 905 1.61 22.07 7.24
C GLY A 905 2.58 23.15 7.73
N THR A 906 2.23 23.77 8.86
CA THR A 906 2.99 24.82 9.52
C THR A 906 4.36 24.35 10.02
N PRO A 907 5.37 25.23 10.04
CA PRO A 907 6.64 24.93 10.71
C PRO A 907 6.46 24.89 12.22
N ASP A 908 7.33 24.13 12.89
CA ASP A 908 7.41 24.13 14.35
C ASP A 908 8.31 25.27 14.82
N THR A 909 7.92 25.96 15.89
CA THR A 909 8.54 27.24 16.26
C THR A 909 9.00 27.29 17.71
N THR A 910 10.19 27.86 17.93
CA THR A 910 10.86 27.91 19.25
C THR A 910 10.75 29.28 19.93
N GLY A 911 10.01 30.23 19.36
CA GLY A 911 9.74 31.53 19.96
C GLY A 911 8.78 31.43 21.16
N PRO A 912 8.80 32.41 22.08
CA PRO A 912 7.92 32.42 23.23
C PRO A 912 6.45 32.68 22.84
N LEU A 913 5.53 32.27 23.71
CA LEU A 913 4.17 32.79 23.72
C LEU A 913 4.22 34.23 24.24
N VAL A 914 3.56 35.16 23.55
CA VAL A 914 3.59 36.59 23.84
C VAL A 914 2.16 37.14 23.92
N LEU A 915 1.86 37.79 25.03
CA LEU A 915 0.63 38.54 25.28
C LEU A 915 0.89 40.03 25.02
N GLY A 916 -0.01 40.69 24.30
CA GLY A 916 0.03 42.12 24.01
C GLY A 916 0.90 42.56 22.84
N ARG A 917 1.54 41.64 22.10
CA ARG A 917 2.44 41.98 20.98
C ARG A 917 2.51 40.88 19.92
N GLY A 918 2.56 41.28 18.65
CA GLY A 918 2.83 40.44 17.48
C GLY A 918 4.18 40.76 16.81
N ALA A 919 4.23 40.73 15.47
CA ALA A 919 5.44 40.95 14.71
C ALA A 919 5.76 42.47 14.55
N GLY A 920 7.00 42.87 14.77
CA GLY A 920 7.47 44.24 14.52
C GLY A 920 6.82 45.29 15.44
N SER A 921 5.77 45.97 14.97
CA SER A 921 5.05 47.02 15.71
C SER A 921 3.56 46.70 15.94
N GLU A 922 3.18 45.42 15.86
CA GLU A 922 1.82 44.93 16.11
C GLU A 922 1.49 44.86 17.62
N TRP A 923 1.48 46.00 18.31
CA TRP A 923 1.19 46.09 19.75
C TRP A 923 -0.31 46.09 20.03
N TRP A 924 -0.73 45.49 21.15
CA TRP A 924 -2.11 45.56 21.63
C TRP A 924 -2.43 46.95 22.21
N ALA A 925 -3.72 47.32 22.17
CA ALA A 925 -4.22 48.60 22.66
C ALA A 925 -5.48 48.37 23.52
N GLY A 926 -5.27 48.06 24.80
CA GLY A 926 -6.33 47.72 25.75
C GLY A 926 -6.01 46.51 26.61
N ALA A 927 -7.05 45.76 26.98
CA ALA A 927 -6.96 44.67 27.97
C ALA A 927 -7.06 43.27 27.34
N ILE A 928 -6.47 42.29 28.03
CA ILE A 928 -6.42 40.85 27.75
C ILE A 928 -6.63 40.12 29.08
N ASP A 929 -7.40 39.06 29.04
CA ASP A 929 -8.00 38.34 30.18
C ASP A 929 -8.21 36.87 29.75
N GLU A 930 -8.33 35.92 30.68
CA GLU A 930 -8.56 34.47 30.46
C GLU A 930 -7.91 33.92 29.15
N VAL A 931 -6.59 33.71 29.17
CA VAL A 931 -5.81 33.26 28.00
C VAL A 931 -5.41 31.79 28.13
N HIS A 932 -5.94 30.95 27.25
CA HIS A 932 -5.62 29.52 27.22
C HIS A 932 -4.86 29.14 25.95
N ALA A 933 -3.97 28.16 26.06
CA ALA A 933 -3.22 27.61 24.94
C ALA A 933 -3.30 26.08 24.98
N TYR A 934 -3.82 25.46 23.92
CA TYR A 934 -4.01 24.02 23.81
C TYR A 934 -3.19 23.41 22.67
N THR A 935 -2.54 22.28 22.93
CA THR A 935 -2.12 21.34 21.88
C THR A 935 -3.32 20.45 21.54
N GLY A 936 -3.80 20.48 20.29
CA GLY A 936 -5.03 19.82 19.84
C GLY A 936 -6.17 20.79 19.46
N VAL A 937 -7.38 20.23 19.31
CA VAL A 937 -8.60 20.93 18.85
C VAL A 937 -9.76 20.71 19.82
N PRO A 938 -10.05 21.68 20.71
CA PRO A 938 -11.24 21.70 21.55
C PRO A 938 -12.53 21.66 20.72
N SER A 939 -13.60 21.18 21.36
CA SER A 939 -14.94 21.13 20.78
C SER A 939 -15.62 22.49 20.79
N ASP A 940 -16.58 22.72 19.89
CA ASP A 940 -17.41 23.93 19.92
C ASP A 940 -18.11 24.11 21.30
N PRO A 941 -18.61 23.05 21.98
CA PRO A 941 -19.06 23.13 23.37
C PRO A 941 -17.98 23.53 24.40
N GLN A 942 -16.73 23.06 24.27
CA GLN A 942 -15.62 23.48 25.14
C GLN A 942 -15.27 24.96 24.90
N LEU A 943 -15.20 25.40 23.64
CA LEU A 943 -15.03 26.81 23.29
C LEU A 943 -16.20 27.69 23.76
N ALA A 944 -17.41 27.12 23.84
CA ALA A 944 -18.58 27.79 24.41
C ALA A 944 -18.54 27.90 25.93
N ALA A 945 -17.96 26.91 26.64
CA ALA A 945 -17.74 26.98 28.08
C ALA A 945 -16.75 28.11 28.43
N LEU A 946 -15.56 28.12 27.83
CA LEU A 946 -14.56 29.19 27.99
C LEU A 946 -15.13 30.57 27.62
N SER A 947 -15.85 30.65 26.49
CA SER A 947 -16.52 31.89 26.09
C SER A 947 -17.63 32.32 27.06
N GLY A 948 -18.26 31.39 27.76
CA GLY A 948 -19.38 31.61 28.68
C GLY A 948 -18.96 31.89 30.13
N GLN A 949 -17.68 31.71 30.46
CA GLN A 949 -17.09 31.86 31.79
C GLN A 949 -17.43 33.22 32.43
N THR A 950 -17.89 33.18 33.69
CA THR A 950 -18.29 34.33 34.52
C THR A 950 -17.51 34.43 35.83
N ASP A 951 -16.98 33.30 36.29
CA ASP A 951 -16.25 33.10 37.52
C ASP A 951 -14.86 32.56 37.14
N PRO A 952 -13.78 32.88 37.89
CA PRO A 952 -12.44 32.40 37.56
C PRO A 952 -12.38 30.88 37.43
N SER A 953 -11.49 30.38 36.57
CA SER A 953 -11.13 28.96 36.49
C SER A 953 -11.00 28.38 37.91
N PRO A 954 -11.84 27.42 38.32
CA PRO A 954 -11.97 27.07 39.73
C PRO A 954 -10.64 26.53 40.24
N PRO A 955 -10.04 27.12 41.29
CA PRO A 955 -8.80 26.59 41.85
C PRO A 955 -9.09 25.17 42.33
N SER A 956 -8.15 24.25 42.08
CA SER A 956 -8.07 22.82 42.47
C SER A 956 -9.29 22.29 43.25
N LEU A 957 -9.86 21.13 42.91
CA LEU A 957 -11.01 20.59 43.68
C LEU A 957 -10.78 20.52 45.20
N TYR A 958 -9.52 20.43 45.61
CA TYR A 958 -9.04 20.40 46.99
C TYR A 958 -8.74 21.79 47.62
N SER A 959 -9.05 22.87 46.90
CA SER A 959 -8.59 24.26 47.10
C SER A 959 -8.70 24.79 48.53
N GLY A 960 -7.61 25.45 48.95
CA GLY A 960 -7.39 25.95 50.30
C GLY A 960 -6.83 24.91 51.29
N ALA A 961 -6.65 23.65 50.88
CA ALA A 961 -5.92 22.65 51.65
C ALA A 961 -4.42 22.67 51.34
N PHE A 962 -3.57 22.52 52.36
CA PHE A 962 -2.16 22.18 52.13
C PHE A 962 -2.07 20.68 51.85
N GLU A 963 -1.70 20.35 50.63
CA GLU A 963 -1.64 19.00 50.11
C GLU A 963 -0.20 18.54 49.88
N ARG A 964 -0.01 17.23 49.76
CA ARG A 964 1.20 16.60 49.26
C ARG A 964 0.84 15.74 48.07
N PHE A 965 1.54 15.97 46.97
CA PHE A 965 1.45 15.20 45.74
C PHE A 965 2.81 14.55 45.45
N ALA A 966 2.80 13.34 44.92
CA ALA A 966 4.00 12.63 44.46
C ALA A 966 4.01 12.57 42.93
N GLY A 967 5.12 12.97 42.32
CA GLY A 967 5.36 12.85 40.88
C GLY A 967 6.04 11.53 40.52
N ASP A 968 5.91 11.10 39.27
CA ASP A 968 6.49 9.83 38.80
C ASP A 968 8.02 9.74 38.92
N ASP A 969 8.71 10.87 38.85
CA ASP A 969 10.16 10.94 39.06
C ASP A 969 10.56 10.74 40.53
N GLY A 970 9.58 10.63 41.44
CA GLY A 970 9.76 10.40 42.87
C GLY A 970 10.02 11.66 43.67
N ARG A 971 9.67 12.84 43.13
CA ARG A 971 9.67 14.11 43.86
C ARG A 971 8.29 14.47 44.37
N HIS A 972 8.23 15.38 45.34
CA HIS A 972 6.96 15.87 45.88
C HIS A 972 6.66 17.32 45.47
N TYR A 973 5.37 17.60 45.29
CA TYR A 973 4.81 18.95 45.22
C TYR A 973 3.94 19.19 46.46
N ALA A 974 3.87 20.44 46.92
CA ALA A 974 3.14 20.81 48.12
C ALA A 974 2.50 22.20 48.03
N GLY A 975 1.23 22.30 48.42
CA GLY A 975 0.43 23.54 48.45
C GLY A 975 -0.98 23.36 47.88
N PRO A 976 -1.87 24.35 48.05
CA PRO A 976 -3.22 24.39 47.47
C PRO A 976 -3.26 24.85 45.99
N GLY A 977 -2.10 24.89 45.32
CA GLY A 977 -1.94 25.46 43.99
C GLY A 977 -2.33 24.50 42.85
N PRO A 978 -2.06 24.88 41.59
CA PRO A 978 -2.28 24.00 40.45
C PRO A 978 -1.34 22.79 40.50
N VAL A 979 -1.89 21.59 40.40
CA VAL A 979 -1.12 20.34 40.45
C VAL A 979 -0.24 20.26 39.20
N PRO A 980 1.08 20.01 39.31
CA PRO A 980 1.90 19.82 38.11
C PRO A 980 1.47 18.55 37.35
N PRO A 981 1.41 18.53 36.01
CA PRO A 981 1.09 17.33 35.25
C PRO A 981 2.06 16.17 35.56
N GLY A 982 1.53 14.94 35.71
CA GLY A 982 2.29 13.77 36.17
C GLY A 982 2.58 13.77 37.69
N TYR A 983 1.73 14.42 38.49
CA TYR A 983 1.74 14.35 39.97
C TYR A 983 0.37 13.89 40.49
N HIS A 984 0.39 12.92 41.40
CA HIS A 984 -0.81 12.30 41.97
C HIS A 984 -0.96 12.67 43.44
N LEU A 985 -2.20 12.81 43.92
CA LEU A 985 -2.46 13.17 45.31
C LEU A 985 -2.07 12.02 46.25
N GLU A 986 -1.18 12.33 47.19
CA GLU A 986 -0.69 11.40 48.20
C GLU A 986 -1.39 11.62 49.55
N GLY A 987 -1.65 12.89 49.91
CA GLY A 987 -2.27 13.22 51.20
C GLY A 987 -2.68 14.68 51.35
N VAL A 988 -3.76 14.93 52.09
CA VAL A 988 -4.12 16.27 52.59
C VAL A 988 -3.60 16.46 54.03
N LEU A 989 -2.80 17.51 54.24
CA LEU A 989 -2.12 17.81 55.51
C LEU A 989 -2.79 18.97 56.29
N GLY A 990 -3.94 19.43 55.84
CA GLY A 990 -4.85 20.31 56.57
C GLY A 990 -5.14 21.65 55.88
N TYR A 991 -6.22 22.29 56.28
CA TYR A 991 -6.75 23.49 55.63
C TYR A 991 -6.05 24.78 56.07
N ALA A 992 -5.95 25.76 55.16
CA ALA A 992 -5.34 27.05 55.42
C ALA A 992 -6.08 27.87 56.50
N ALA A 993 -5.36 28.83 57.08
CA ALA A 993 -5.92 29.81 58.00
C ALA A 993 -6.65 30.93 57.21
N PRO A 994 -7.81 31.46 57.70
CA PRO A 994 -8.53 32.52 57.01
C PRO A 994 -7.70 33.82 56.88
N VAL A 995 -7.94 34.59 55.81
CA VAL A 995 -7.16 35.80 55.46
C VAL A 995 -7.14 36.86 56.57
N ALA A 996 -8.24 36.97 57.32
CA ALA A 996 -8.38 37.93 58.43
C ALA A 996 -8.04 37.35 59.82
N ALA A 997 -7.54 36.11 59.92
CA ALA A 997 -7.27 35.47 61.21
C ALA A 997 -5.98 35.99 61.88
N ALA A 998 -6.02 36.15 63.20
CA ALA A 998 -4.86 36.57 63.99
C ALA A 998 -3.83 35.42 64.13
N ASN A 999 -2.56 35.79 64.34
CA ASN A 999 -1.42 34.87 64.47
C ASN A 999 -1.25 33.94 63.26
N THR A 1000 -1.41 34.48 62.06
CA THR A 1000 -1.13 33.80 60.78
C THR A 1000 0.20 34.26 60.18
N GLN A 1001 0.76 33.45 59.29
CA GLN A 1001 1.93 33.76 58.48
C GLN A 1001 1.77 33.16 57.08
N MET A 1002 2.29 33.86 56.05
CA MET A 1002 2.25 33.37 54.67
C MET A 1002 3.33 32.32 54.46
N VAL A 1003 2.98 31.29 53.69
CA VAL A 1003 3.88 30.28 53.15
C VAL A 1003 3.89 30.45 51.63
N TYR A 1004 5.06 30.37 51.00
CA TYR A 1004 5.26 30.54 49.56
C TYR A 1004 5.61 29.20 48.90
N SER A 1005 5.14 29.00 47.66
CA SER A 1005 5.52 27.86 46.83
C SER A 1005 6.74 28.19 46.00
N CYS A 1006 7.73 27.29 46.01
CA CYS A 1006 9.08 27.54 45.54
C CYS A 1006 9.57 26.41 44.62
N ARG A 1007 10.23 26.76 43.51
CA ARG A 1007 10.86 25.80 42.57
C ARG A 1007 12.37 25.95 42.57
N TYR A 1008 13.07 24.83 42.78
CA TYR A 1008 14.52 24.73 42.61
C TYR A 1008 14.86 23.89 41.37
N SER A 1009 16.13 23.50 41.21
CA SER A 1009 16.61 22.73 40.05
C SER A 1009 16.05 21.29 39.99
N GLY A 1010 14.77 21.16 39.65
CA GLY A 1010 14.07 19.91 39.36
C GLY A 1010 12.91 19.59 40.30
N GLY A 1011 12.73 20.28 41.42
CA GLY A 1011 11.70 19.97 42.42
C GLY A 1011 11.08 21.20 43.07
N PHE A 1012 10.14 20.96 43.98
CA PHE A 1012 9.32 21.96 44.65
C PHE A 1012 9.53 21.96 46.17
N PHE A 1013 9.25 23.06 46.85
CA PHE A 1013 9.19 23.13 48.31
C PHE A 1013 8.33 24.31 48.78
N LEU A 1014 8.05 24.34 50.07
CA LEU A 1014 7.41 25.47 50.75
C LEU A 1014 8.42 26.23 51.63
N ASP A 1015 8.35 27.56 51.62
CA ASP A 1015 9.18 28.44 52.46
C ASP A 1015 8.35 29.55 53.13
N LEU A 1016 8.92 30.22 54.13
CA LEU A 1016 8.32 31.38 54.82
C LEU A 1016 8.80 32.72 54.24
N SER A 1017 9.87 32.70 53.43
CA SER A 1017 10.40 33.86 52.72
C SER A 1017 9.70 34.06 51.38
N ASP A 1018 9.34 35.31 51.08
CA ASP A 1018 8.89 35.76 49.76
C ASP A 1018 10.00 35.70 48.69
N THR A 1019 11.24 35.42 49.11
CA THR A 1019 12.40 35.18 48.22
C THR A 1019 12.69 33.70 47.93
N CYS A 1020 11.90 32.75 48.47
CA CYS A 1020 12.11 31.31 48.29
C CYS A 1020 13.57 30.83 48.51
N ALA A 1021 14.28 31.40 49.48
CA ALA A 1021 15.71 31.11 49.75
C ALA A 1021 16.63 31.25 48.52
N ASP A 1022 16.40 32.30 47.71
CA ASP A 1022 17.08 32.60 46.43
C ASP A 1022 16.79 31.60 45.29
N HIS A 1023 15.71 30.81 45.41
CA HIS A 1023 15.13 30.00 44.34
C HIS A 1023 13.92 30.69 43.66
N GLU A 1024 13.32 30.03 42.67
CA GLU A 1024 12.20 30.60 41.91
C GLU A 1024 10.91 30.60 42.75
N VAL A 1025 10.30 31.77 42.88
CA VAL A 1025 9.03 31.96 43.58
C VAL A 1025 7.89 31.66 42.60
N LEU A 1026 7.08 30.65 42.89
CA LEU A 1026 5.90 30.32 42.08
C LEU A 1026 4.67 31.14 42.50
N GLY A 1027 4.60 31.54 43.79
CA GLY A 1027 3.54 32.38 44.33
C GLY A 1027 3.32 32.16 45.83
N PRO A 1028 2.38 32.91 46.46
CA PRO A 1028 1.90 32.60 47.80
C PRO A 1028 1.16 31.25 47.78
N ALA A 1029 1.61 30.29 48.57
CA ALA A 1029 0.91 29.02 48.76
C ALA A 1029 -0.30 29.21 49.68
N GLY A 1030 -0.15 29.98 50.77
CA GLY A 1030 -1.28 30.31 51.64
C GLY A 1030 -0.90 30.56 53.09
N LEU A 1031 -1.89 30.88 53.92
CA LEU A 1031 -1.68 31.18 55.33
C LEU A 1031 -1.71 29.91 56.19
N MET A 1032 -0.70 29.76 57.05
CA MET A 1032 -0.75 28.88 58.22
C MET A 1032 -0.83 29.71 59.50
N TYR A 1033 -1.35 29.14 60.58
CA TYR A 1033 -1.20 29.76 61.90
C TYR A 1033 0.26 29.64 62.36
N SER A 1034 0.85 30.70 62.89
CA SER A 1034 2.16 30.65 63.56
C SER A 1034 2.04 30.11 65.00
N THR A 1035 0.85 30.17 65.59
CA THR A 1035 0.49 29.50 66.86
C THR A 1035 -0.99 29.07 66.86
N PRO A 1036 -1.33 27.86 67.38
CA PRO A 1036 -2.71 27.36 67.40
C PRO A 1036 -3.71 28.30 68.10
N PRO A 1037 -4.82 28.68 67.44
CA PRO A 1037 -5.86 29.48 68.07
C PRO A 1037 -6.77 28.60 68.98
N PRO A 1038 -7.28 29.13 70.11
CA PRO A 1038 -8.14 28.36 71.00
C PRO A 1038 -9.43 27.86 70.33
N GLY A 1039 -9.74 26.58 70.50
CA GLY A 1039 -11.01 25.97 70.07
C GLY A 1039 -11.09 25.56 68.60
N VAL A 1040 -10.04 25.73 67.80
CA VAL A 1040 -9.95 25.18 66.44
C VAL A 1040 -8.99 23.99 66.46
N PRO A 1041 -9.40 22.79 65.98
CA PRO A 1041 -8.48 21.68 65.79
C PRO A 1041 -7.42 22.00 64.73
N THR A 1042 -6.14 21.94 65.12
CA THR A 1042 -5.00 22.23 64.23
C THR A 1042 -3.84 21.25 64.43
N GLN A 1043 -3.08 20.98 63.37
CA GLN A 1043 -1.85 20.18 63.42
C GLN A 1043 -0.66 20.97 62.85
N ALA A 1044 0.55 20.68 63.35
CA ALA A 1044 1.78 21.29 62.86
C ALA A 1044 2.18 20.69 61.51
N VAL A 1045 2.70 21.54 60.60
CA VAL A 1045 3.30 21.11 59.33
C VAL A 1045 4.79 21.40 59.35
N TYR A 1046 5.61 20.40 59.03
CA TYR A 1046 7.06 20.46 58.99
C TYR A 1046 7.57 20.40 57.55
N ARG A 1047 8.65 21.12 57.24
CA ARG A 1047 9.40 20.90 56.00
C ARG A 1047 10.42 19.77 56.21
N CYS A 1048 10.42 18.84 55.27
CA CYS A 1048 11.22 17.64 55.30
C CYS A 1048 12.06 17.54 54.03
N VAL A 1049 13.31 17.11 54.12
CA VAL A 1049 14.19 16.88 52.96
C VAL A 1049 14.82 15.49 53.00
N VAL A 1050 14.64 14.75 51.91
CA VAL A 1050 15.20 13.41 51.71
C VAL A 1050 16.69 13.54 51.40
N LEU A 1051 17.54 12.97 52.26
CA LEU A 1051 18.99 13.20 52.22
C LEU A 1051 19.70 12.53 51.03
N ALA A 1052 19.05 11.58 50.36
CA ALA A 1052 19.62 10.81 49.26
C ALA A 1052 19.56 11.52 47.89
N ASN A 1053 18.49 12.30 47.64
CA ASN A 1053 18.23 12.98 46.37
C ASN A 1053 18.02 14.51 46.52
N GLY A 1054 17.89 15.02 47.75
CA GLY A 1054 17.58 16.42 48.03
C GLY A 1054 16.15 16.81 47.70
N ASP A 1055 15.23 15.84 47.58
CA ASP A 1055 13.80 16.08 47.40
C ASP A 1055 13.16 16.64 48.67
N HIS A 1056 12.21 17.57 48.50
CA HIS A 1056 11.55 18.25 49.61
C HIS A 1056 10.06 17.95 49.64
N PHE A 1057 9.54 17.68 50.83
CA PHE A 1057 8.13 17.44 51.07
C PHE A 1057 7.69 18.08 52.39
N ILE A 1058 6.39 18.02 52.66
CA ILE A 1058 5.83 18.42 53.95
C ILE A 1058 5.22 17.23 54.68
N SER A 1059 5.35 17.23 56.01
CA SER A 1059 4.84 16.18 56.89
C SER A 1059 4.07 16.80 58.04
N ASN A 1060 3.11 16.05 58.58
CA ASN A 1060 2.43 16.36 59.83
C ASN A 1060 3.04 15.65 61.06
N ASP A 1061 4.11 14.87 60.84
CA ASP A 1061 4.96 14.24 61.84
C ASP A 1061 6.27 15.04 62.04
N ALA A 1062 6.65 15.26 63.30
CA ALA A 1062 7.93 15.88 63.65
C ALA A 1062 9.14 15.03 63.27
N GLY A 1063 8.96 13.70 63.11
CA GLY A 1063 9.96 12.77 62.58
C GLY A 1063 10.13 12.81 61.06
N CYS A 1064 9.27 13.53 60.31
CA CYS A 1064 9.22 13.46 58.86
C CYS A 1064 9.02 12.04 58.31
N GLU A 1065 8.17 11.23 58.97
CA GLU A 1065 7.73 9.89 58.51
C GLU A 1065 8.87 8.86 58.35
N SER A 1066 10.08 9.14 58.83
CA SER A 1066 11.27 8.29 58.65
C SER A 1066 12.30 8.48 59.77
N THR A 1067 13.49 7.89 59.60
CA THR A 1067 14.63 8.08 60.53
C THR A 1067 15.58 9.18 60.07
N SER A 1068 16.20 9.86 61.03
CA SER A 1068 16.97 11.09 60.82
C SER A 1068 18.28 10.94 60.01
N ASP A 1069 18.64 9.71 59.66
CA ASP A 1069 19.74 9.34 58.76
C ASP A 1069 19.31 9.25 57.28
N HIS A 1070 18.00 9.19 57.01
CA HIS A 1070 17.41 9.15 55.67
C HIS A 1070 16.71 10.47 55.30
N ILE A 1071 16.04 11.12 56.27
CA ILE A 1071 15.27 12.36 56.07
C ILE A 1071 15.62 13.38 57.17
N ARG A 1072 15.76 14.66 56.81
CA ARG A 1072 15.97 15.77 57.74
C ARG A 1072 14.71 16.63 57.85
N ASN A 1073 14.23 16.86 59.07
CA ASN A 1073 13.30 17.94 59.38
C ASN A 1073 14.06 19.28 59.39
N GLU A 1074 13.58 20.26 58.62
CA GLU A 1074 14.20 21.59 58.51
C GLU A 1074 13.53 22.64 59.41
N GLY A 1075 12.32 22.39 59.88
CA GLY A 1075 11.55 23.31 60.71
C GLY A 1075 10.05 23.21 60.52
N THR A 1076 9.30 23.82 61.43
CA THR A 1076 7.83 23.96 61.34
C THR A 1076 7.46 25.16 60.47
N LEU A 1077 6.66 24.93 59.42
CA LEU A 1077 6.11 25.98 58.55
C LEU A 1077 4.90 26.68 59.19
N GLY A 1078 4.19 25.99 60.08
CA GLY A 1078 3.08 26.55 60.83
C GLY A 1078 2.10 25.47 61.29
N TYR A 1079 0.86 25.87 61.53
CA TYR A 1079 -0.24 25.00 61.92
C TYR A 1079 -1.44 25.17 60.96
N THR A 1080 -1.93 24.07 60.42
CA THR A 1080 -3.09 23.96 59.53
C THR A 1080 -4.33 23.51 60.31
N ARG A 1081 -5.54 23.75 59.79
CA ARG A 1081 -6.82 23.32 60.38
C ARG A 1081 -7.13 21.87 60.00
N LEU A 1082 -7.65 21.06 60.93
CA LEU A 1082 -7.90 19.63 60.70
C LEU A 1082 -9.22 19.34 59.95
N TYR A 1083 -9.26 19.78 58.69
CA TYR A 1083 -10.31 19.49 57.71
C TYR A 1083 -9.70 18.97 56.41
N ALA A 1084 -10.42 18.09 55.72
CA ALA A 1084 -10.07 17.61 54.38
C ALA A 1084 -11.26 17.78 53.42
N PRO A 1085 -11.01 18.10 52.14
CA PRO A 1085 -12.04 18.08 51.11
C PRO A 1085 -12.51 16.64 50.89
N LEU A 1086 -13.83 16.45 50.79
CA LEU A 1086 -14.43 15.21 50.31
C LEU A 1086 -14.68 15.34 48.81
N ILE A 1087 -13.96 14.55 48.02
CA ILE A 1087 -14.06 14.54 46.55
C ILE A 1087 -14.79 13.30 46.11
N ARG A 1088 -15.77 13.47 45.21
CA ARG A 1088 -16.39 12.40 44.43
C ARG A 1088 -15.62 12.22 43.15
N PHE A 1089 -15.31 10.97 42.82
CA PHE A 1089 -14.66 10.55 41.59
C PHE A 1089 -15.62 9.67 40.78
N SER A 1090 -15.49 9.66 39.45
CA SER A 1090 -16.28 8.83 38.54
C SER A 1090 -15.40 8.13 37.51
N GLU A 1091 -15.66 6.86 37.23
CA GLU A 1091 -15.05 6.13 36.12
C GLU A 1091 -15.35 6.83 34.80
N LEU A 1092 -14.40 6.82 33.85
CA LEU A 1092 -14.59 7.40 32.53
C LEU A 1092 -15.65 6.64 31.72
N GLY A 1093 -16.85 7.21 31.72
CA GLY A 1093 -18.11 6.60 31.26
C GLY A 1093 -19.29 7.01 32.15
N GLY A 1094 -19.01 7.45 33.39
CA GLY A 1094 -20.02 7.88 34.36
C GLY A 1094 -20.78 6.73 35.03
N THR A 1095 -20.30 5.49 34.87
CA THR A 1095 -20.97 4.24 35.27
C THR A 1095 -20.68 3.78 36.69
N ARG A 1096 -19.58 4.24 37.30
CA ARG A 1096 -19.19 3.90 38.67
C ARG A 1096 -18.60 5.12 39.36
N TRP A 1097 -18.75 5.18 40.68
CA TRP A 1097 -18.22 6.24 41.52
C TRP A 1097 -17.38 5.68 42.68
N THR A 1098 -16.64 6.57 43.31
CA THR A 1098 -16.05 6.40 44.64
C THR A 1098 -15.86 7.79 45.24
N SER A 1099 -15.89 7.94 46.57
CA SER A 1099 -15.64 9.22 47.23
C SER A 1099 -14.60 9.07 48.33
N ALA A 1100 -13.62 9.98 48.35
CA ALA A 1100 -12.51 9.92 49.29
C ALA A 1100 -12.04 11.32 49.70
N THR A 1101 -11.41 11.39 50.87
CA THR A 1101 -10.74 12.60 51.37
C THR A 1101 -9.23 12.47 51.22
N GLY A 1102 -8.64 13.24 50.32
CA GLY A 1102 -7.19 13.40 50.25
C GLY A 1102 -6.39 12.10 50.06
N GLY A 1103 -6.95 11.11 49.38
CA GLY A 1103 -6.32 9.82 49.11
C GLY A 1103 -6.11 9.58 47.62
N HIS A 1104 -5.26 8.60 47.30
CA HIS A 1104 -4.94 8.17 45.94
C HIS A 1104 -6.20 7.95 45.10
N GLN A 1105 -6.35 8.75 44.04
CA GLN A 1105 -7.37 8.60 43.00
C GLN A 1105 -7.09 7.29 42.24
N PRO A 1106 -7.99 6.29 42.26
CA PRO A 1106 -7.75 5.04 41.55
C PRO A 1106 -7.70 5.29 40.04
N GLY A 1107 -6.65 4.86 39.34
CA GLY A 1107 -6.26 5.34 38.00
C GLY A 1107 -7.23 5.16 36.81
N ILE A 1108 -8.45 4.66 37.02
CA ILE A 1108 -9.53 4.64 36.01
C ILE A 1108 -10.63 5.68 36.27
N TYR A 1109 -10.56 6.37 37.42
CA TYR A 1109 -11.51 7.38 37.85
C TYR A 1109 -10.97 8.79 37.59
N THR A 1110 -11.88 9.75 37.40
CA THR A 1110 -11.62 11.19 37.31
C THR A 1110 -12.35 11.91 38.44
N ALA A 1111 -11.73 12.95 39.00
CA ALA A 1111 -12.35 13.75 40.05
C ALA A 1111 -13.52 14.58 39.46
N GLN A 1112 -14.73 14.35 39.97
CA GLN A 1112 -15.97 14.90 39.42
C GLN A 1112 -16.44 16.16 40.15
N ALA A 1113 -16.39 16.15 41.50
CA ALA A 1113 -16.89 17.27 42.32
C ALA A 1113 -16.31 17.24 43.74
N ARG A 1114 -16.15 18.42 44.35
CA ARG A 1114 -16.01 18.54 45.82
C ARG A 1114 -17.41 18.55 46.45
N LEU A 1115 -17.71 17.54 47.26
CA LEU A 1115 -18.96 17.46 48.02
C LEU A 1115 -18.94 18.30 49.30
N GLY A 1116 -17.77 18.75 49.74
CA GLY A 1116 -17.60 19.68 50.87
C GLY A 1116 -16.28 19.42 51.60
N TYR A 1117 -16.21 19.82 52.87
CA TYR A 1117 -15.10 19.50 53.78
C TYR A 1117 -15.63 18.74 55.01
N VAL A 1118 -14.93 17.66 55.36
CA VAL A 1118 -15.15 16.87 56.58
C VAL A 1118 -14.09 17.21 57.63
N SER A 1119 -14.29 16.81 58.89
CA SER A 1119 -13.22 16.88 59.88
C SER A 1119 -12.27 15.69 59.77
N MET A 1120 -10.98 15.93 59.99
CA MET A 1120 -9.96 14.90 60.22
C MET A 1120 -9.84 14.52 61.71
N THR A 1121 -10.79 14.96 62.54
CA THR A 1121 -10.91 14.62 63.97
C THR A 1121 -12.35 14.22 64.29
N ASP A 1122 -12.57 13.46 65.35
CA ASP A 1122 -13.92 13.01 65.71
C ASP A 1122 -14.84 14.18 66.09
N VAL A 1123 -15.89 14.37 65.28
CA VAL A 1123 -16.97 15.36 65.49
C VAL A 1123 -18.34 14.69 65.67
N GLY A 1124 -18.38 13.37 65.89
CA GLY A 1124 -19.57 12.64 66.35
C GLY A 1124 -20.15 11.62 65.38
N GLN A 1125 -19.86 11.69 64.07
CA GLN A 1125 -20.31 10.70 63.09
C GLN A 1125 -19.17 10.32 62.13
N THR A 1126 -18.66 9.10 62.24
CA THR A 1126 -17.63 8.55 61.34
C THR A 1126 -18.21 8.20 59.97
N LEU A 1127 -17.41 8.39 58.92
CA LEU A 1127 -17.70 8.00 57.54
C LEU A 1127 -16.74 6.87 57.10
N TYR A 1128 -17.29 5.71 56.76
CA TYR A 1128 -16.55 4.51 56.35
C TYR A 1128 -16.51 4.37 54.84
N VAL A 1129 -15.38 3.90 54.31
CA VAL A 1129 -15.26 3.50 52.90
C VAL A 1129 -15.58 2.02 52.78
N CYS A 1130 -16.49 1.69 51.87
CA CYS A 1130 -17.12 0.39 51.71
C CYS A 1130 -17.04 -0.08 50.24
N LEU A 1131 -16.91 -1.38 50.02
CA LEU A 1131 -16.83 -2.03 48.72
C LEU A 1131 -17.83 -3.19 48.64
N ASP A 1132 -18.55 -3.30 47.53
CA ASP A 1132 -19.51 -4.36 47.28
C ASP A 1132 -19.42 -4.81 45.81
N GLY A 1133 -18.83 -5.97 45.56
CA GLY A 1133 -18.48 -6.40 44.20
C GLY A 1133 -17.39 -5.53 43.57
N ALA A 1134 -17.79 -4.50 42.83
CA ALA A 1134 -16.92 -3.51 42.16
C ALA A 1134 -17.41 -2.06 42.35
N ASP A 1135 -18.35 -1.84 43.29
CA ASP A 1135 -19.00 -0.58 43.62
C ASP A 1135 -18.45 -0.07 44.97
N GLU A 1136 -17.84 1.12 44.98
CA GLU A 1136 -17.23 1.76 46.15
C GLU A 1136 -18.04 2.96 46.63
N TYR A 1137 -18.34 3.01 47.93
CA TYR A 1137 -19.27 3.99 48.48
C TYR A 1137 -19.00 4.29 49.95
N LEU A 1138 -19.62 5.36 50.44
CA LEU A 1138 -19.52 5.82 51.81
C LEU A 1138 -20.75 5.45 52.63
N SER A 1139 -20.50 4.94 53.83
CA SER A 1139 -21.56 4.59 54.79
C SER A 1139 -21.22 5.03 56.21
N THR A 1140 -22.24 5.38 56.98
CA THR A 1140 -22.14 5.57 58.43
C THR A 1140 -22.26 4.25 59.20
N ALA A 1141 -22.65 3.16 58.54
CA ALA A 1141 -22.75 1.84 59.15
C ALA A 1141 -21.38 1.17 59.27
N ALA A 1142 -20.92 0.89 60.49
CA ALA A 1142 -19.62 0.25 60.75
C ALA A 1142 -19.45 -1.17 60.17
N ALA A 1143 -20.53 -1.76 59.64
CA ALA A 1143 -20.57 -3.05 58.94
C ALA A 1143 -20.82 -2.90 57.42
N CYS A 1144 -20.68 -1.69 56.85
CA CYS A 1144 -20.79 -1.41 55.41
C CYS A 1144 -22.02 -2.03 54.73
N GLU A 1145 -23.18 -1.99 55.39
CA GLU A 1145 -24.47 -2.52 54.89
C GLU A 1145 -24.48 -4.00 54.45
N GLY A 1146 -23.39 -4.76 54.69
CA GLY A 1146 -23.18 -6.13 54.22
C GLY A 1146 -21.95 -6.31 53.33
N GLY A 1147 -21.41 -5.22 52.76
CA GLY A 1147 -20.19 -5.19 51.97
C GLY A 1147 -18.89 -5.22 52.79
N GLN A 1148 -17.75 -5.22 52.10
CA GLN A 1148 -16.43 -5.16 52.70
C GLN A 1148 -16.08 -3.73 53.12
N LYS A 1149 -15.69 -3.54 54.39
CA LYS A 1149 -15.10 -2.27 54.83
C LYS A 1149 -13.65 -2.17 54.35
N LEU A 1150 -13.33 -1.10 53.63
CA LEU A 1150 -11.96 -0.74 53.23
C LEU A 1150 -11.29 0.16 54.29
N GLY A 1151 -12.00 1.17 54.81
CA GLY A 1151 -11.37 2.16 55.68
C GLY A 1151 -12.32 3.16 56.35
N THR A 1152 -11.79 4.35 56.64
CA THR A 1152 -12.48 5.53 57.19
C THR A 1152 -11.99 6.78 56.48
N THR A 1153 -12.89 7.61 55.97
CA THR A 1153 -12.55 8.83 55.23
C THR A 1153 -12.84 10.12 56.04
N GLY A 1154 -12.80 10.02 57.38
CA GLY A 1154 -13.01 11.14 58.30
C GLY A 1154 -14.36 11.15 58.99
N TRP A 1155 -14.79 12.34 59.43
CA TRP A 1155 -15.99 12.54 60.24
C TRP A 1155 -16.85 13.72 59.76
N VAL A 1156 -18.15 13.47 59.68
CA VAL A 1156 -19.20 14.44 59.33
C VAL A 1156 -19.94 14.89 60.59
N TRP A 1157 -20.59 16.05 60.54
CA TRP A 1157 -21.39 16.55 61.66
C TRP A 1157 -22.78 15.89 61.68
N PRO A 1158 -23.31 15.48 62.85
CA PRO A 1158 -24.64 14.86 62.95
C PRO A 1158 -25.80 15.86 62.85
N THR A 1159 -25.50 17.16 62.91
CA THR A 1159 -26.45 18.29 62.84
C THR A 1159 -25.89 19.40 61.94
N ASP A 1160 -26.75 20.36 61.58
CA ASP A 1160 -26.42 21.53 60.76
C ASP A 1160 -25.63 22.62 61.50
N ASP A 1161 -25.40 22.46 62.81
CA ASP A 1161 -24.65 23.38 63.67
C ASP A 1161 -23.29 23.77 63.08
N LEU A 1162 -23.09 25.07 62.80
CA LEU A 1162 -21.87 25.58 62.19
C LEU A 1162 -20.64 25.38 63.10
N PRO A 1163 -19.63 24.59 62.70
CA PRO A 1163 -18.40 24.43 63.47
C PRO A 1163 -17.52 25.68 63.43
N PRO A 1164 -16.58 25.87 64.40
CA PRO A 1164 -15.76 27.07 64.51
C PRO A 1164 -15.01 27.46 63.20
N GLY A 1165 -15.44 28.57 62.60
CA GLY A 1165 -14.86 29.13 61.37
C GLY A 1165 -15.42 28.56 60.07
N ALA A 1166 -16.52 27.81 60.09
CA ALA A 1166 -17.38 27.60 58.91
C ALA A 1166 -18.29 28.82 58.68
N ALA A 1167 -18.69 29.04 57.42
CA ALA A 1167 -19.74 29.98 57.04
C ALA A 1167 -21.06 29.25 56.74
N THR A 1168 -20.98 28.11 56.03
CA THR A 1168 -22.13 27.30 55.64
C THR A 1168 -21.84 25.80 55.78
N THR A 1169 -22.90 25.04 56.04
CA THR A 1169 -22.94 23.57 56.05
C THR A 1169 -24.03 23.08 55.09
N ALA A 1170 -23.87 21.86 54.57
CA ALA A 1170 -24.88 21.19 53.75
C ALA A 1170 -25.00 19.71 54.14
N PRO A 1171 -26.20 19.10 54.03
CA PRO A 1171 -26.37 17.67 54.24
C PRO A 1171 -25.75 16.86 53.10
N LEU A 1172 -25.02 15.81 53.45
CA LEU A 1172 -24.46 14.82 52.54
C LEU A 1172 -25.37 13.59 52.50
N PHE A 1173 -25.67 13.09 51.31
CA PHE A 1173 -26.52 11.93 51.07
C PHE A 1173 -25.77 10.82 50.34
N GLY A 1174 -25.98 9.57 50.76
CA GLY A 1174 -25.64 8.38 49.98
C GLY A 1174 -26.80 8.04 49.04
N CYS A 1175 -26.49 7.88 47.75
CA CYS A 1175 -27.42 7.76 46.64
C CYS A 1175 -27.22 6.44 45.88
N ARG A 1176 -28.19 6.11 45.02
CA ARG A 1176 -28.08 5.09 43.97
C ARG A 1176 -28.54 5.69 42.66
N ASP A 1177 -27.94 5.27 41.55
CA ASP A 1177 -28.25 5.77 40.22
C ASP A 1177 -29.44 5.00 39.57
N VAL A 1178 -29.51 4.94 38.24
CA VAL A 1178 -30.51 4.16 37.48
C VAL A 1178 -30.14 2.68 37.30
N ASP A 1179 -28.86 2.34 37.23
CA ASP A 1179 -28.39 0.95 37.06
C ASP A 1179 -28.14 0.24 38.40
N GLY A 1180 -27.92 1.00 39.48
CA GLY A 1180 -27.97 0.56 40.88
C GLY A 1180 -26.71 0.85 41.71
N ASP A 1181 -25.67 1.36 41.07
CA ASP A 1181 -24.37 1.71 41.64
C ASP A 1181 -24.49 2.92 42.60
N ARG A 1182 -23.59 3.01 43.58
CA ARG A 1182 -23.68 4.00 44.68
C ARG A 1182 -22.78 5.20 44.45
N PHE A 1183 -23.21 6.35 44.96
CA PHE A 1183 -22.46 7.60 44.95
C PHE A 1183 -22.97 8.54 46.03
N GLU A 1184 -22.23 9.62 46.34
CA GLU A 1184 -22.64 10.63 47.31
C GLU A 1184 -23.02 11.96 46.66
N SER A 1185 -24.01 12.65 47.20
CA SER A 1185 -24.49 13.94 46.69
C SER A 1185 -24.82 14.94 47.80
N LEU A 1186 -24.83 16.23 47.45
CA LEU A 1186 -25.46 17.28 48.26
C LEU A 1186 -26.95 17.49 47.91
N ASP A 1187 -27.42 16.94 46.79
CA ASP A 1187 -28.85 16.92 46.46
C ASP A 1187 -29.54 15.73 47.12
N ARG A 1188 -30.58 16.02 47.90
CA ARG A 1188 -31.47 15.01 48.52
C ARG A 1188 -32.23 14.18 47.48
N PHE A 1189 -32.36 14.68 46.25
CA PHE A 1189 -32.94 13.99 45.11
C PHE A 1189 -31.89 13.33 44.21
N CYS A 1190 -30.64 13.20 44.69
CA CYS A 1190 -29.58 12.44 44.04
C CYS A 1190 -29.38 12.80 42.56
N GLU A 1191 -29.36 14.11 42.26
CA GLU A 1191 -29.12 14.65 40.91
C GLU A 1191 -30.16 14.19 39.85
N GLY A 1192 -31.31 13.69 40.29
CA GLY A 1192 -32.41 13.20 39.45
C GLY A 1192 -32.59 11.68 39.43
N ALA A 1193 -31.81 10.93 40.23
CA ALA A 1193 -31.90 9.48 40.34
C ALA A 1193 -33.26 9.00 40.94
N PRO A 1194 -33.65 7.72 40.74
CA PRO A 1194 -34.98 7.23 41.09
C PRO A 1194 -35.24 7.07 42.60
N GLU A 1195 -34.20 7.01 43.44
CA GLU A 1195 -34.31 6.91 44.90
C GLU A 1195 -33.84 8.21 45.59
N THR A 1196 -34.52 8.60 46.67
CA THR A 1196 -34.08 9.72 47.53
C THR A 1196 -32.96 9.28 48.46
N GLY A 1197 -31.86 10.04 48.49
CA GLY A 1197 -30.64 9.66 49.20
C GLY A 1197 -30.78 9.54 50.71
N GLN A 1198 -30.01 8.62 51.30
CA GLN A 1198 -29.92 8.41 52.75
C GLN A 1198 -28.96 9.43 53.37
N PRO A 1199 -29.34 10.20 54.40
CA PRO A 1199 -28.47 11.20 55.00
C PRO A 1199 -27.29 10.55 55.74
N LEU A 1200 -26.07 10.90 55.35
CA LEU A 1200 -24.82 10.45 55.97
C LEU A 1200 -24.36 11.42 57.08
N GLY A 1201 -24.72 12.70 56.98
CA GLY A 1201 -24.40 13.74 57.95
C GLY A 1201 -24.37 15.11 57.29
N TYR A 1202 -23.64 16.06 57.88
CA TYR A 1202 -23.38 17.39 57.33
C TYR A 1202 -21.89 17.61 57.07
N VAL A 1203 -21.60 18.35 56.01
CA VAL A 1203 -20.26 18.79 55.60
C VAL A 1203 -20.20 20.31 55.54
N ILE A 1204 -19.02 20.89 55.72
CA ILE A 1204 -18.82 22.33 55.53
C ILE A 1204 -18.75 22.60 54.02
N THR A 1205 -19.52 23.57 53.52
CA THR A 1205 -19.46 23.97 52.10
C THR A 1205 -18.61 25.22 51.90
N GLU A 1206 -18.66 26.19 52.83
CA GLU A 1206 -17.83 27.40 52.80
C GLU A 1206 -17.19 27.69 54.16
N PHE A 1207 -15.97 28.25 54.14
CA PHE A 1207 -15.29 28.80 55.30
C PHE A 1207 -15.38 30.34 55.30
N GLY A 1208 -15.53 30.94 56.48
CA GLY A 1208 -15.71 32.39 56.59
C GLY A 1208 -14.42 33.17 56.37
N GLY A 1209 -14.39 34.01 55.33
CA GLY A 1209 -13.32 34.99 55.10
C GLY A 1209 -12.28 34.63 54.03
N ASN A 1210 -12.69 33.91 52.98
CA ASN A 1210 -11.85 33.60 51.82
C ASN A 1210 -12.24 34.42 50.58
N GLN A 1211 -11.39 35.37 50.18
CA GLN A 1211 -10.87 35.57 48.82
C GLN A 1211 -9.48 36.16 48.99
#